data_AF-A0A7X7WDL4-F1
#
_entry.id   AF-A0A7X7WDL4-F1
#
_cell.length_a   1.000
_cell.length_b   1.000
_cell.length_c   1.000
_cell.angle_alpha   90.00
_cell.angle_beta   90.00
_cell.angle_gamma   90.00
#
_symmetry.space_group_name_H-M   'P 1'
#
loop_
_entity.id
_entity.type
_entity.pdbx_description
1 polymer ?
#
loop_
_entity_poly.entity_id
_entity_poly.type
_entity_poly.pdbx_seq_one_letter_code
_entity_poly.pdbx_strand_id
1 'polypeptide(L)'
;MKLLCLGKILFFLIFSYTELNAARTAFYYGKNFPPSEISFYDRIIVQPDNLPSNLLSKYPEKFFAYFSVCEKNNIQKDLILGENTSWNSKIGDIRKEKYSSLLIDEISSLYDKGFRNFFLDTLDSYFLVLKNQKDIKDYEISLINFISQAKNKFPNSQFILNRGFEIMKEAKPYASALAAESLYFGINPKEKEYLKIKEEDSAWLKEKLLQAKQLGYEVIVIDYLPTDKKAERISLARKIKQEGFTPYVSDYNLEKWGQTEYEKIPREIIIFFDSQKVSDKVYSQAHRLASAPLEYHGYIPKIKDIREPLPQNLEETHAVIFLTESEYADNNKRLLDWTIRAINSGKKILFLGSFPFPPEPSYFSPFGITISKNKARPGEPNILLSLDKYYSVFESPFYFYHSDYLLNAQVCRSIISFKNNYDQIHSQASLCPWGGYALSESWVTQIDNKELFQINPYYFFKEALALKDFPVPDPTTQNGRRVLVSHIDGDGFSSFSEIKKGYYNAEILKKEILEKYPIPHSVSIIRGEIESPSLDEKQKERLKKSALEIFSLPWVEMANHSFSHPFKWVNLSSAGEYDNIEQLYSLNIPGYSFNINEEILGTKKWLEKEFSLSGKKNEIFFWTGDCVAPQSALKILKENGMRNINGGYTVATRENPYLSLIAPFGIERDGYYQIYSGQQNENIYTNLWSGPFWGYSKAIETFELTEKPLRLKPINIYYHFYSAQKQASINALKKVYDYAISLKTNPIYASQYADTVNDFYESGIYNYGSSWIFAGNGSLKTLRLSQNYYPEIKYSAAGFEKNNSVSYVHLYGNPPFEIEVSNSPEKKPYLKNSSCYLENFKSEGEKIYFSLSCSFKTEFETENTSKCVSKKEKIYSQEIIKEKIYAQCQ
;
A
#
# COMPACT_ATOMS: atom_id res chain seq x y z
N MET A 1 -38.30 -7.63 52.27
CA MET A 1 -38.93 -8.25 51.09
C MET A 1 -37.97 -8.12 49.91
N LYS A 2 -37.14 -9.15 49.72
CA LYS A 2 -36.22 -9.36 48.61
C LYS A 2 -36.83 -10.45 47.75
N LEU A 3 -37.12 -10.22 46.47
CA LEU A 3 -37.30 -11.24 45.43
C LEU A 3 -37.67 -10.56 44.11
N LEU A 4 -36.75 -10.63 43.13
CA LEU A 4 -36.94 -10.67 41.66
C LEU A 4 -35.68 -10.14 40.96
N CYS A 5 -34.60 -10.91 41.14
CA CYS A 5 -33.47 -10.98 40.20
C CYS A 5 -33.52 -12.38 39.59
N LEU A 6 -33.04 -12.51 38.34
CA LEU A 6 -32.99 -13.71 37.48
C LEU A 6 -34.21 -13.96 36.59
N GLY A 7 -34.06 -13.54 35.33
CA GLY A 7 -34.88 -14.02 34.23
C GLY A 7 -34.41 -13.47 32.89
N LYS A 8 -33.77 -14.33 32.09
CA LYS A 8 -33.46 -14.23 30.64
C LYS A 8 -32.08 -13.65 30.24
N ILE A 9 -31.03 -14.43 30.51
CA ILE A 9 -29.94 -14.59 29.54
C ILE A 9 -30.40 -15.73 28.62
N LEU A 10 -30.98 -15.38 27.47
CA LEU A 10 -31.34 -16.36 26.44
C LEU A 10 -30.12 -16.53 25.53
N PHE A 11 -29.50 -17.70 25.60
CA PHE A 11 -28.48 -18.20 24.69
C PHE A 11 -29.03 -18.16 23.26
N PHE A 12 -28.50 -17.28 22.41
CA PHE A 12 -28.68 -17.37 20.95
C PHE A 12 -27.60 -18.30 20.38
N LEU A 13 -27.87 -19.60 20.38
CA LEU A 13 -27.23 -20.55 19.49
C LEU A 13 -28.01 -20.53 18.17
N ILE A 14 -27.70 -19.55 17.32
CA ILE A 14 -28.12 -19.58 15.92
C ILE A 14 -27.07 -20.42 15.20
N PHE A 15 -27.40 -21.69 14.93
CA PHE A 15 -26.76 -22.42 13.83
C PHE A 15 -27.23 -21.79 12.53
N SER A 16 -26.59 -20.69 12.14
CA SER A 16 -26.63 -20.23 10.76
C SER A 16 -25.83 -21.27 9.98
N TYR A 17 -26.49 -22.01 9.09
CA TYR A 17 -25.81 -22.58 7.93
C TYR A 17 -25.32 -21.40 7.09
N THR A 18 -24.21 -20.80 7.49
CA THR A 18 -23.38 -20.06 6.56
C THR A 18 -22.83 -21.12 5.62
N GLU A 19 -23.10 -21.02 4.31
CA GLU A 19 -22.16 -21.54 3.35
C GLU A 19 -20.79 -21.01 3.78
N LEU A 20 -19.96 -21.87 4.38
CA LEU A 20 -18.61 -21.49 4.75
C LEU A 20 -17.94 -21.17 3.41
N ASN A 21 -17.70 -19.89 3.15
CA ASN A 21 -16.85 -19.51 2.03
C ASN A 21 -15.55 -20.29 2.17
N ALA A 22 -15.21 -21.09 1.16
CA ALA A 22 -13.98 -21.87 1.15
C ALA A 22 -12.80 -20.92 1.34
N ALA A 23 -11.88 -21.29 2.23
CA ALA A 23 -10.77 -20.42 2.61
C ALA A 23 -9.81 -20.24 1.42
N ARG A 24 -9.39 -19.00 1.17
CA ARG A 24 -8.38 -18.68 0.15
C ARG A 24 -7.05 -19.27 0.57
N THR A 25 -6.60 -20.31 -0.13
CA THR A 25 -5.38 -21.05 0.19
C THR A 25 -4.29 -20.76 -0.83
N ALA A 26 -3.09 -20.49 -0.35
CA ALA A 26 -1.87 -20.44 -1.15
C ALA A 26 -0.90 -21.55 -0.77
N PHE A 27 -0.20 -22.08 -1.77
CA PHE A 27 1.02 -22.87 -1.61
C PHE A 27 2.19 -22.02 -2.11
N TYR A 28 3.05 -21.57 -1.20
CA TYR A 28 4.14 -20.65 -1.51
C TYR A 28 5.43 -21.04 -0.81
N TYR A 29 6.37 -21.57 -1.57
CA TYR A 29 7.69 -22.00 -1.10
C TYR A 29 8.79 -20.97 -1.42
N GLY A 30 8.44 -19.80 -1.95
CA GLY A 30 9.37 -18.68 -2.15
C GLY A 30 9.70 -17.92 -0.86
N LYS A 31 10.45 -16.82 -0.99
CA LYS A 31 10.96 -16.00 0.13
C LYS A 31 10.36 -14.60 0.23
N ASN A 32 9.57 -14.18 -0.76
CA ASN A 32 9.01 -12.83 -0.80
C ASN A 32 7.54 -12.85 -0.35
N PHE A 33 7.25 -12.17 0.76
CA PHE A 33 5.91 -12.11 1.36
C PHE A 33 5.36 -10.67 1.35
N PRO A 34 4.81 -10.20 0.22
CA PRO A 34 4.16 -8.88 0.15
C PRO A 34 3.01 -8.76 1.17
N PRO A 35 2.82 -7.60 1.83
CA PRO A 35 1.73 -7.40 2.78
C PRO A 35 0.33 -7.68 2.20
N SER A 36 0.10 -7.33 0.93
CA SER A 36 -1.13 -7.60 0.20
C SER A 36 -1.46 -9.09 0.09
N GLU A 37 -0.46 -9.93 -0.21
CA GLU A 37 -0.60 -11.39 -0.32
C GLU A 37 -0.91 -12.00 1.04
N ILE A 38 -0.19 -11.58 2.08
CA ILE A 38 -0.44 -12.04 3.47
C ILE A 38 -1.86 -11.63 3.92
N SER A 39 -2.33 -10.45 3.51
CA SER A 39 -3.67 -9.97 3.83
C SER A 39 -4.74 -10.77 3.08
N PHE A 40 -4.54 -11.03 1.78
CA PHE A 40 -5.52 -11.68 0.91
C PHE A 40 -5.79 -13.14 1.27
N TYR A 41 -4.75 -13.94 1.53
CA TYR A 41 -4.90 -15.37 1.79
C TYR A 41 -5.31 -15.65 3.25
N ASP A 42 -6.22 -16.60 3.42
CA ASP A 42 -6.67 -17.09 4.73
C ASP A 42 -5.72 -18.17 5.26
N ARG A 43 -5.16 -18.99 4.36
CA ARG A 43 -4.16 -20.04 4.65
C ARG A 43 -3.00 -19.97 3.68
N ILE A 44 -1.77 -20.08 4.19
CA ILE A 44 -0.55 -20.06 3.37
C ILE A 44 0.32 -21.24 3.79
N ILE A 45 0.43 -22.25 2.93
CA ILE A 45 1.33 -23.39 3.08
C ILE A 45 2.72 -22.93 2.63
N VAL A 46 3.70 -23.05 3.52
CA VAL A 46 5.06 -22.54 3.30
C VAL A 46 6.11 -23.59 3.59
N GLN A 47 7.26 -23.45 2.92
CA GLN A 47 8.49 -24.11 3.36
C GLN A 47 8.97 -23.41 4.65
N PRO A 48 9.08 -24.11 5.80
CA PRO A 48 9.31 -23.47 7.09
C PRO A 48 10.54 -22.55 7.14
N ASP A 49 11.63 -22.93 6.48
CA ASP A 49 12.90 -22.18 6.49
C ASP A 49 12.86 -20.89 5.65
N ASN A 50 11.84 -20.72 4.81
CA ASN A 50 11.69 -19.54 3.96
C ASN A 50 10.79 -18.46 4.58
N LEU A 51 10.04 -18.76 5.64
CA LEU A 51 9.12 -17.82 6.29
C LEU A 51 9.87 -16.92 7.30
N PRO A 52 9.81 -15.58 7.18
CA PRO A 52 10.33 -14.68 8.19
C PRO A 52 9.67 -14.86 9.57
N SER A 53 10.48 -14.93 10.63
CA SER A 53 10.01 -15.19 12.00
C SER A 53 9.07 -14.12 12.55
N ASN A 54 9.24 -12.86 12.12
CA ASN A 54 8.36 -11.75 12.47
C ASN A 54 6.95 -11.92 11.87
N LEU A 55 6.84 -12.47 10.67
CA LEU A 55 5.55 -12.77 10.05
C LEU A 55 4.85 -13.94 10.74
N LEU A 56 5.59 -15.02 11.01
CA LEU A 56 5.06 -16.17 11.74
C LEU A 56 4.53 -15.77 13.12
N SER A 57 5.29 -14.93 13.84
CA SER A 57 4.90 -14.43 15.16
C SER A 57 3.67 -13.53 15.09
N LYS A 58 3.51 -12.76 14.01
CA LYS A 58 2.39 -11.84 13.81
C LYS A 58 1.10 -12.54 13.37
N TYR A 59 1.21 -13.61 12.57
CA TYR A 59 0.06 -14.32 11.99
C TYR A 59 0.20 -15.85 12.09
N PRO A 60 0.39 -16.42 13.29
CA PRO A 60 0.69 -17.85 13.45
C PRO A 60 -0.42 -18.76 12.92
N GLU A 61 -1.67 -18.30 12.97
CA GLU A 61 -2.83 -19.06 12.50
C GLU A 61 -2.95 -19.13 10.97
N LYS A 62 -2.30 -18.23 10.23
CA LYS A 62 -2.36 -18.22 8.75
C LYS A 62 -1.41 -19.23 8.11
N PHE A 63 -0.28 -19.51 8.76
CA PHE A 63 0.80 -20.27 8.15
C PHE A 63 0.72 -21.76 8.47
N PHE A 64 0.82 -22.57 7.43
CA PHE A 64 0.88 -24.02 7.50
C PHE A 64 2.30 -24.45 7.14
N ALA A 65 2.97 -25.16 8.04
CA ALA A 65 4.28 -25.74 7.74
C ALA A 65 4.09 -26.91 6.77
N TYR A 66 4.76 -26.86 5.61
CA TYR A 66 4.95 -28.05 4.78
C TYR A 66 5.70 -29.13 5.58
N PHE A 67 5.16 -30.33 5.62
CA PHE A 67 5.72 -31.46 6.34
C PHE A 67 5.54 -32.76 5.57
N SER A 68 6.60 -33.24 4.94
CA SER A 68 6.62 -34.58 4.32
C SER A 68 6.61 -35.66 5.41
N VAL A 69 5.62 -36.56 5.37
CA VAL A 69 5.41 -37.59 6.40
C VAL A 69 6.15 -38.88 6.06
N CYS A 70 5.96 -39.40 4.85
CA CYS A 70 6.52 -40.69 4.46
C CYS A 70 7.87 -40.58 3.78
N GLU A 71 8.23 -39.42 3.21
CA GLU A 71 9.52 -39.23 2.54
C GLU A 71 10.44 -38.24 3.25
N LYS A 72 11.73 -38.57 3.37
CA LYS A 72 12.78 -37.67 3.85
C LYS A 72 14.09 -37.93 3.13
N ASN A 73 14.97 -36.92 3.06
CA ASN A 73 16.31 -37.10 2.50
C ASN A 73 17.24 -37.92 3.43
N ASN A 74 17.08 -37.73 4.74
CA ASN A 74 17.91 -38.36 5.76
C ASN A 74 17.07 -39.22 6.69
N ILE A 75 17.13 -40.55 6.51
CA ILE A 75 16.50 -41.56 7.36
C ILE A 75 17.59 -42.56 7.77
N GLN A 76 17.57 -42.99 9.04
CA GLN A 76 18.47 -44.06 9.52
C GLN A 76 18.19 -45.35 8.74
N LYS A 77 19.23 -46.11 8.36
CA LYS A 77 19.09 -47.24 7.42
C LYS A 77 18.06 -48.28 7.87
N ASP A 78 17.96 -48.53 9.16
CA ASP A 78 17.00 -49.46 9.77
C ASP A 78 15.56 -48.96 9.72
N LEU A 79 15.31 -47.69 9.41
CA LEU A 79 13.97 -47.09 9.34
C LEU A 79 13.48 -46.89 7.90
N ILE A 80 14.29 -47.22 6.89
CA ILE A 80 13.94 -47.06 5.48
C ILE A 80 13.06 -48.23 5.03
N LEU A 81 11.93 -47.92 4.40
CA LEU A 81 11.07 -48.85 3.68
C LEU A 81 11.53 -49.02 2.22
N GLY A 82 11.92 -47.93 1.55
CA GLY A 82 12.44 -47.92 0.19
C GLY A 82 12.85 -46.53 -0.27
N GLU A 83 12.96 -46.32 -1.59
CA GLU A 83 13.41 -45.06 -2.18
C GLU A 83 12.47 -44.59 -3.30
N ASN A 84 12.29 -43.28 -3.42
CA ASN A 84 11.59 -42.66 -4.53
C ASN A 84 12.60 -42.01 -5.47
N THR A 85 12.89 -42.69 -6.58
CA THR A 85 13.91 -42.26 -7.56
C THR A 85 13.51 -41.01 -8.34
N SER A 86 12.22 -40.67 -8.41
CA SER A 86 11.75 -39.48 -9.12
C SER A 86 12.09 -38.19 -8.38
N TRP A 87 12.14 -38.25 -7.04
CA TRP A 87 12.39 -37.09 -6.18
C TRP A 87 13.68 -37.20 -5.36
N ASN A 88 14.45 -38.28 -5.57
CA ASN A 88 15.70 -38.58 -4.85
C ASN A 88 15.54 -38.54 -3.32
N SER A 89 14.45 -39.14 -2.84
CA SER A 89 14.06 -39.20 -1.42
C SER A 89 13.98 -40.64 -0.92
N LYS A 90 14.03 -40.83 0.41
CA LYS A 90 13.86 -42.13 1.06
C LYS A 90 12.49 -42.21 1.69
N ILE A 91 11.83 -43.35 1.53
CA ILE A 91 10.52 -43.65 2.11
C ILE A 91 10.75 -44.31 3.48
N GLY A 92 10.24 -43.71 4.54
CA GLY A 92 10.33 -44.25 5.90
C GLY A 92 9.24 -45.29 6.20
N ASP A 93 9.58 -46.26 7.05
CA ASP A 93 8.63 -47.27 7.53
C ASP A 93 7.89 -46.77 8.78
N ILE A 94 6.70 -46.19 8.58
CA ILE A 94 5.89 -45.62 9.68
C ILE A 94 5.34 -46.67 10.66
N ARG A 95 5.42 -47.95 10.31
CA ARG A 95 5.10 -49.05 11.23
C ARG A 95 6.13 -49.18 12.35
N LYS A 96 7.32 -48.57 12.21
CA LYS A 96 8.36 -48.55 13.23
C LYS A 96 8.14 -47.37 14.17
N GLU A 97 7.91 -47.66 15.44
CA GLU A 97 7.67 -46.65 16.49
C GLU A 97 8.74 -45.56 16.50
N LYS A 98 10.02 -45.93 16.36
CA LYS A 98 11.14 -44.97 16.30
C LYS A 98 10.99 -43.95 15.17
N TYR A 99 10.47 -44.34 13.99
CA TYR A 99 10.24 -43.39 12.90
C TYR A 99 9.05 -42.48 13.19
N SER A 100 7.93 -43.04 13.67
CA SER A 100 6.75 -42.26 14.08
C SER A 100 7.09 -41.22 15.16
N SER A 101 7.88 -41.61 16.17
CA SER A 101 8.32 -40.70 17.24
C SER A 101 9.20 -39.55 16.71
N LEU A 102 10.12 -39.84 15.77
CA LEU A 102 10.91 -38.79 15.13
C LEU A 102 10.04 -37.77 14.39
N LEU A 103 9.00 -38.21 13.68
CA LEU A 103 8.07 -37.31 12.99
C LEU A 103 7.31 -36.41 13.97
N ILE A 104 6.88 -36.96 15.11
CA ILE A 104 6.21 -36.19 16.18
C ILE A 104 7.18 -35.15 16.79
N ASP A 105 8.44 -35.50 16.99
CA ASP A 105 9.46 -34.58 17.51
C ASP A 105 9.78 -33.46 16.52
N GLU A 106 9.81 -33.75 15.22
CA GLU A 106 9.98 -32.72 14.18
C GLU A 106 8.79 -31.74 14.14
N ILE A 107 7.55 -32.24 14.22
CA ILE A 107 6.36 -31.38 14.35
C ILE A 107 6.45 -30.55 15.63
N SER A 108 6.93 -31.12 16.73
CA SER A 108 7.14 -30.40 18.00
C SER A 108 8.14 -29.26 17.81
N SER A 109 9.26 -29.49 17.11
CA SER A 109 10.26 -28.46 16.82
C SER A 109 9.69 -27.30 15.98
N LEU A 110 8.86 -27.60 14.98
CA LEU A 110 8.17 -26.57 14.19
C LEU A 110 7.14 -25.80 15.03
N TYR A 111 6.44 -26.49 15.93
CA TYR A 111 5.52 -25.87 16.87
C TYR A 111 6.25 -24.91 17.82
N ASP A 112 7.42 -25.30 18.31
CA ASP A 112 8.29 -24.47 19.16
C ASP A 112 8.83 -23.24 18.41
N LYS A 113 9.06 -23.35 17.09
CA LYS A 113 9.39 -22.20 16.22
C LYS A 113 8.22 -21.23 16.01
N GLY A 114 6.99 -21.60 16.38
CA GLY A 114 5.81 -20.75 16.32
C GLY A 114 4.72 -21.21 15.34
N PHE A 115 4.93 -22.27 14.57
CA PHE A 115 3.89 -22.82 13.71
C PHE A 115 2.74 -23.40 14.53
N ARG A 116 1.51 -23.22 14.04
CA ARG A 116 0.31 -23.82 14.65
C ARG A 116 -0.40 -24.79 13.74
N ASN A 117 -0.12 -24.79 12.44
CA ASN A 117 -0.84 -25.58 11.46
C ASN A 117 0.13 -26.30 10.51
N PHE A 118 -0.29 -27.44 9.96
CA PHE A 118 0.61 -28.34 9.20
C PHE A 118 -0.07 -28.90 7.95
N PHE A 119 0.69 -28.92 6.85
CA PHE A 119 0.34 -29.58 5.60
C PHE A 119 1.13 -30.88 5.50
N LEU A 120 0.44 -32.01 5.54
CA LEU A 120 1.02 -33.35 5.60
C LEU A 120 1.11 -33.94 4.19
N ASP A 121 2.34 -34.07 3.69
CA ASP A 121 2.61 -34.54 2.33
C ASP A 121 3.14 -35.99 2.30
N THR A 122 3.22 -36.55 1.09
CA THR A 122 3.76 -37.90 0.76
C THR A 122 3.00 -39.07 1.35
N LEU A 123 1.71 -38.88 1.67
CA LEU A 123 0.87 -39.87 2.35
C LEU A 123 0.59 -41.14 1.50
N ASP A 124 0.92 -41.14 0.21
CA ASP A 124 0.73 -42.24 -0.74
C ASP A 124 2.05 -42.91 -1.19
N SER A 125 3.21 -42.43 -0.72
CA SER A 125 4.52 -42.89 -1.21
C SER A 125 4.81 -44.38 -0.95
N TYR A 126 4.17 -44.99 0.05
CA TYR A 126 4.35 -46.41 0.37
C TYR A 126 3.91 -47.34 -0.76
N PHE A 127 3.02 -46.90 -1.67
CA PHE A 127 2.60 -47.67 -2.85
C PHE A 127 3.74 -47.94 -3.83
N LEU A 128 4.80 -47.14 -3.80
CA LEU A 128 5.99 -47.37 -4.63
C LEU A 128 6.68 -48.68 -4.26
N VAL A 129 6.67 -49.04 -2.97
CA VAL A 129 7.41 -50.17 -2.40
C VAL A 129 6.49 -51.35 -2.09
N LEU A 130 5.39 -51.11 -1.37
CA LEU A 130 4.49 -52.17 -0.90
C LEU A 130 3.55 -52.61 -2.01
N LYS A 131 3.45 -53.93 -2.22
CA LYS A 131 2.58 -54.53 -3.25
C LYS A 131 1.53 -55.48 -2.70
N ASN A 132 1.77 -56.08 -1.53
CA ASN A 132 0.79 -56.97 -0.92
C ASN A 132 -0.18 -56.20 -0.02
N GLN A 133 -1.43 -56.66 0.01
CA GLN A 133 -2.54 -55.94 0.64
C GLN A 133 -2.41 -55.85 2.17
N LYS A 134 -1.79 -56.86 2.80
CA LYS A 134 -1.61 -56.88 4.27
C LYS A 134 -0.63 -55.78 4.70
N ASP A 135 0.55 -55.72 4.11
CA ASP A 135 1.55 -54.71 4.45
C ASP A 135 1.04 -53.28 4.19
N ILE A 136 0.28 -53.09 3.10
CA ILE A 136 -0.39 -51.82 2.79
C ILE A 136 -1.34 -51.43 3.91
N LYS A 137 -2.22 -52.34 4.35
CA LYS A 137 -3.18 -52.08 5.44
C LYS A 137 -2.48 -51.82 6.78
N ASP A 138 -1.42 -52.56 7.09
CA ASP A 138 -0.63 -52.35 8.31
C ASP A 138 0.06 -50.97 8.30
N TYR A 139 0.53 -50.52 7.12
CA TYR A 139 1.10 -49.18 6.93
C TYR A 139 0.04 -48.09 7.09
N GLU A 140 -1.13 -48.24 6.46
CA GLU A 140 -2.27 -47.31 6.56
C GLU A 140 -2.73 -47.13 8.01
N ILE A 141 -2.88 -48.22 8.77
CA ILE A 141 -3.24 -48.18 10.20
C ILE A 141 -2.18 -47.40 10.99
N SER A 142 -0.89 -47.64 10.71
CA SER A 142 0.20 -46.95 11.39
C SER A 142 0.26 -45.46 11.04
N LEU A 143 -0.07 -45.11 9.79
CA LEU A 143 -0.17 -43.72 9.34
C LEU A 143 -1.34 -42.99 10.00
N ILE A 144 -2.51 -43.61 10.11
CA ILE A 144 -3.66 -43.07 10.86
C ILE A 144 -3.30 -42.88 12.33
N ASN A 145 -2.62 -43.85 12.94
CA ASN A 145 -2.17 -43.76 14.33
C ASN A 145 -1.22 -42.59 14.54
N PHE A 146 -0.27 -42.37 13.63
CA PHE A 146 0.62 -41.20 13.66
C PHE A 146 -0.19 -39.89 13.59
N ILE A 147 -1.10 -39.75 12.63
CA ILE A 147 -1.93 -38.53 12.47
C ILE A 147 -2.76 -38.28 13.74
N SER A 148 -3.36 -39.33 14.30
CA SER A 148 -4.11 -39.28 15.56
C SER A 148 -3.23 -38.84 16.73
N GLN A 149 -2.04 -39.43 16.88
CA GLN A 149 -1.07 -39.04 17.91
C GLN A 149 -0.64 -37.57 17.77
N ALA A 150 -0.34 -37.12 16.55
CA ALA A 150 -0.01 -35.73 16.27
C ALA A 150 -1.17 -34.81 16.65
N LYS A 151 -2.41 -35.16 16.29
CA LYS A 151 -3.59 -34.35 16.62
C LYS A 151 -3.86 -34.31 18.12
N ASN A 152 -3.64 -35.41 18.83
CA ASN A 152 -3.79 -35.47 20.29
C ASN A 152 -2.72 -34.64 21.01
N LYS A 153 -1.48 -34.64 20.50
CA LYS A 153 -0.40 -33.80 21.04
C LYS A 153 -0.60 -32.31 20.73
N PHE A 154 -1.17 -31.99 19.58
CA PHE A 154 -1.42 -30.63 19.11
C PHE A 154 -2.91 -30.40 18.76
N PRO A 155 -3.81 -30.36 19.77
CA PRO A 155 -5.26 -30.40 19.54
C PRO A 155 -5.80 -29.19 18.77
N ASN A 156 -5.16 -28.02 18.92
CA ASN A 156 -5.57 -26.80 18.23
C ASN A 156 -5.05 -26.70 16.79
N SER A 157 -4.11 -27.55 16.40
CA SER A 157 -3.51 -27.48 15.07
C SER A 157 -4.48 -27.93 13.99
N GLN A 158 -4.52 -27.20 12.88
CA GLN A 158 -5.20 -27.63 11.66
C GLN A 158 -4.26 -28.47 10.82
N PHE A 159 -4.76 -29.61 10.34
CA PHE A 159 -4.05 -30.48 9.41
C PHE A 159 -4.75 -30.50 8.06
N ILE A 160 -3.95 -30.34 7.01
CA ILE A 160 -4.34 -30.50 5.62
C ILE A 160 -3.56 -31.70 5.08
N LEU A 161 -4.26 -32.67 4.49
CA LEU A 161 -3.63 -33.86 3.90
C LEU A 161 -3.37 -33.61 2.42
N ASN A 162 -2.19 -33.95 1.88
CA ASN A 162 -2.02 -34.11 0.44
C ASN A 162 -2.38 -35.54 0.05
N ARG A 163 -3.45 -35.71 -0.74
CA ARG A 163 -4.02 -37.01 -1.11
C ARG A 163 -4.33 -37.86 0.13
N GLY A 164 -3.74 -39.05 0.24
CA GLY A 164 -4.06 -40.02 1.31
C GLY A 164 -5.48 -40.56 1.21
N PHE A 165 -5.99 -40.78 -0.01
CA PHE A 165 -7.38 -41.19 -0.25
C PHE A 165 -7.75 -42.53 0.40
N GLU A 166 -6.77 -43.38 0.66
CA GLU A 166 -6.94 -44.70 1.25
C GLU A 166 -7.21 -44.64 2.75
N ILE A 167 -6.81 -43.54 3.40
CA ILE A 167 -7.01 -43.30 4.84
C ILE A 167 -7.98 -42.15 5.14
N MET A 168 -8.53 -41.49 4.11
CA MET A 168 -9.29 -40.24 4.28
C MET A 168 -10.53 -40.40 5.16
N LYS A 169 -11.17 -41.58 5.17
CA LYS A 169 -12.36 -41.80 6.01
C LYS A 169 -11.98 -41.81 7.50
N GLU A 170 -10.95 -42.56 7.85
CA GLU A 170 -10.44 -42.71 9.21
C GLU A 170 -9.68 -41.46 9.69
N ALA A 171 -9.06 -40.71 8.77
CA ALA A 171 -8.33 -39.49 9.07
C ALA A 171 -9.22 -38.24 9.24
N LYS A 172 -10.49 -38.30 8.82
CA LYS A 172 -11.42 -37.15 8.83
C LYS A 172 -11.61 -36.45 10.19
N PRO A 173 -11.61 -37.16 11.34
CA PRO A 173 -11.65 -36.51 12.65
C PRO A 173 -10.42 -35.64 12.96
N TYR A 174 -9.30 -35.89 12.28
CA TYR A 174 -8.02 -35.25 12.56
C TYR A 174 -7.64 -34.16 11.55
N ALA A 175 -8.21 -34.19 10.35
CA ALA A 175 -7.95 -33.22 9.27
C ALA A 175 -9.24 -32.64 8.69
N SER A 176 -9.25 -31.32 8.47
CA SER A 176 -10.41 -30.57 7.95
C SER A 176 -10.37 -30.36 6.44
N ALA A 177 -9.19 -30.38 5.82
CA ALA A 177 -9.02 -30.22 4.39
C ALA A 177 -8.10 -31.28 3.77
N LEU A 178 -8.29 -31.52 2.48
CA LEU A 178 -7.52 -32.43 1.65
C LEU A 178 -7.14 -31.71 0.35
N ALA A 179 -5.85 -31.67 0.03
CA ALA A 179 -5.33 -31.18 -1.23
C ALA A 179 -5.02 -32.33 -2.19
N ALA A 180 -4.99 -32.06 -3.50
CA ALA A 180 -4.47 -33.00 -4.48
C ALA A 180 -3.87 -32.30 -5.70
N GLU A 181 -2.90 -32.98 -6.30
CA GLU A 181 -2.14 -32.53 -7.46
C GLU A 181 -2.10 -33.66 -8.51
N SER A 182 -2.45 -33.47 -9.78
CA SER A 182 -3.14 -32.32 -10.38
C SER A 182 -4.36 -32.80 -11.15
N LEU A 183 -5.38 -31.95 -11.26
CA LEU A 183 -6.67 -32.31 -11.85
C LEU A 183 -6.68 -32.17 -13.38
N TYR A 184 -6.12 -31.08 -13.92
CA TYR A 184 -6.11 -30.85 -15.37
C TYR A 184 -4.73 -30.60 -15.93
N PHE A 185 -3.88 -29.87 -15.21
CA PHE A 185 -2.52 -29.57 -15.63
C PHE A 185 -1.55 -29.86 -14.49
N GLY A 186 -0.64 -30.79 -14.75
CA GLY A 186 0.37 -31.22 -13.80
C GLY A 186 1.77 -31.09 -14.39
N ILE A 187 2.71 -31.80 -13.79
CA ILE A 187 4.11 -31.75 -14.15
C ILE A 187 4.62 -33.16 -14.41
N ASN A 188 5.44 -33.34 -15.45
CA ASN A 188 6.25 -34.54 -15.62
C ASN A 188 7.42 -34.49 -14.61
N PRO A 189 7.49 -35.36 -13.59
CA PRO A 189 8.55 -35.29 -12.59
C PRO A 189 9.95 -35.52 -13.18
N LYS A 190 10.07 -36.26 -14.29
CA LYS A 190 11.36 -36.57 -14.93
C LYS A 190 11.88 -35.42 -15.78
N GLU A 191 11.01 -34.84 -16.60
CA GLU A 191 11.37 -33.81 -17.58
C GLU A 191 11.19 -32.38 -17.01
N LYS A 192 10.48 -32.25 -15.89
CA LYS A 192 10.07 -30.97 -15.27
C LYS A 192 9.28 -30.08 -16.24
N GLU A 193 8.51 -30.71 -17.10
CA GLU A 193 7.66 -30.05 -18.10
C GLU A 193 6.20 -30.03 -17.67
N TYR A 194 5.50 -28.96 -18.00
CA TYR A 194 4.06 -28.82 -17.80
C TYR A 194 3.30 -29.73 -18.78
N LEU A 195 2.36 -30.52 -18.28
CA LEU A 195 1.57 -31.43 -19.10
C LEU A 195 0.09 -31.34 -18.78
N LYS A 196 -0.74 -31.68 -19.77
CA LYS A 196 -2.18 -31.88 -19.58
C LYS A 196 -2.40 -33.29 -19.04
N ILE A 197 -3.14 -33.40 -17.95
CA ILE A 197 -3.53 -34.68 -17.33
C ILE A 197 -4.48 -35.42 -18.28
N LYS A 198 -4.32 -36.75 -18.38
CA LYS A 198 -5.19 -37.60 -19.20
C LYS A 198 -6.61 -37.56 -18.64
N GLU A 199 -7.60 -37.71 -19.52
CA GLU A 199 -9.01 -37.64 -19.12
C GLU A 199 -9.38 -38.74 -18.11
N GLU A 200 -8.83 -39.93 -18.27
CA GLU A 200 -9.00 -41.07 -17.34
C GLU A 200 -8.45 -40.75 -15.94
N ASP A 201 -7.23 -40.23 -15.86
CA ASP A 201 -6.58 -39.85 -14.59
C ASP A 201 -7.33 -38.69 -13.91
N SER A 202 -7.76 -37.71 -14.70
CA SER A 202 -8.56 -36.58 -14.24
C SER A 202 -9.92 -37.03 -13.69
N ALA A 203 -10.59 -37.96 -14.39
CA ALA A 203 -11.86 -38.53 -13.95
C ALA A 203 -11.71 -39.34 -12.66
N TRP A 204 -10.66 -40.17 -12.57
CA TRP A 204 -10.34 -40.91 -11.35
C TRP A 204 -10.08 -39.98 -10.17
N LEU A 205 -9.24 -38.95 -10.36
CA LEU A 205 -8.92 -38.01 -9.29
C LEU A 205 -10.18 -37.25 -8.86
N LYS A 206 -10.99 -36.78 -9.82
CA LYS A 206 -12.25 -36.10 -9.54
C LYS A 206 -13.20 -36.96 -8.71
N GLU A 207 -13.29 -38.26 -8.99
CA GLU A 207 -14.10 -39.18 -8.17
C GLU A 207 -13.62 -39.20 -6.72
N LYS A 208 -12.30 -39.31 -6.50
CA LYS A 208 -11.70 -39.28 -5.15
C LYS A 208 -11.94 -37.96 -4.43
N LEU A 209 -11.81 -36.83 -5.14
CA LEU A 209 -12.09 -35.50 -4.60
C LEU A 209 -13.56 -35.34 -4.19
N LEU A 210 -14.49 -35.88 -4.97
CA LEU A 210 -15.92 -35.89 -4.63
C LEU A 210 -16.20 -36.78 -3.40
N GLN A 211 -15.53 -37.93 -3.28
CA GLN A 211 -15.63 -38.78 -2.09
C GLN A 211 -15.11 -38.05 -0.84
N ALA A 212 -13.97 -37.36 -0.93
CA ALA A 212 -13.45 -36.55 0.18
C ALA A 212 -14.44 -35.44 0.60
N LYS A 213 -15.06 -34.76 -0.38
CA LYS A 213 -16.09 -33.76 -0.11
C LYS A 213 -17.33 -34.35 0.57
N GLN A 214 -17.77 -35.55 0.17
CA GLN A 214 -18.86 -36.27 0.83
C GLN A 214 -18.55 -36.63 2.29
N LEU A 215 -17.29 -36.88 2.61
CA LEU A 215 -16.81 -37.08 3.98
C LEU A 215 -16.70 -35.76 4.78
N GLY A 216 -16.98 -34.61 4.15
CA GLY A 216 -16.95 -33.29 4.78
C GLY A 216 -15.58 -32.64 4.80
N TYR A 217 -14.64 -33.07 3.96
CA TYR A 217 -13.40 -32.31 3.73
C TYR A 217 -13.69 -31.06 2.89
N GLU A 218 -13.00 -29.97 3.21
CA GLU A 218 -12.71 -28.98 2.18
C GLU A 218 -11.67 -29.59 1.22
N VAL A 219 -11.92 -29.49 -0.08
CA VAL A 219 -11.06 -30.10 -1.10
C VAL A 219 -10.35 -29.03 -1.91
N ILE A 220 -9.03 -29.07 -1.91
CA ILE A 220 -8.14 -28.12 -2.55
C ILE A 220 -7.47 -28.78 -3.76
N VAL A 221 -7.44 -28.10 -4.91
CA VAL A 221 -6.81 -28.62 -6.13
C VAL A 221 -5.63 -27.72 -6.49
N ILE A 222 -4.45 -28.35 -6.63
CA ILE A 222 -3.21 -27.69 -7.02
C ILE A 222 -2.87 -28.11 -8.46
N ASP A 223 -2.96 -27.15 -9.37
CA ASP A 223 -2.63 -27.33 -10.78
C ASP A 223 -1.46 -26.42 -11.18
N TYR A 224 -0.74 -26.82 -12.22
CA TYR A 224 0.50 -26.18 -12.62
C TYR A 224 0.45 -25.65 -14.04
N LEU A 225 0.76 -24.36 -14.18
CA LEU A 225 0.90 -23.71 -15.48
C LEU A 225 2.03 -22.67 -15.44
N PRO A 226 2.69 -22.40 -16.59
CA PRO A 226 3.69 -21.35 -16.70
C PRO A 226 3.20 -19.97 -16.22
N THR A 227 4.14 -19.18 -15.68
CA THR A 227 3.83 -17.87 -15.08
C THR A 227 3.41 -16.81 -16.10
N ASP A 228 3.86 -16.93 -17.35
CA ASP A 228 3.46 -16.07 -18.47
C ASP A 228 2.01 -16.29 -18.93
N LYS A 229 1.38 -17.39 -18.56
CA LYS A 229 -0.02 -17.74 -18.89
C LYS A 229 -1.04 -17.29 -17.84
N LYS A 230 -1.01 -16.00 -17.45
CA LYS A 230 -1.86 -15.47 -16.36
C LYS A 230 -3.37 -15.68 -16.63
N ALA A 231 -3.83 -15.42 -17.84
CA ALA A 231 -5.26 -15.54 -18.19
C ALA A 231 -5.76 -16.99 -18.14
N GLU A 232 -4.93 -17.93 -18.61
CA GLU A 232 -5.21 -19.36 -18.54
C GLU A 232 -5.21 -19.87 -17.10
N ARG A 233 -4.27 -19.41 -16.27
CA ARG A 233 -4.22 -19.75 -14.84
C ARG A 233 -5.50 -19.33 -14.11
N ILE A 234 -5.98 -18.10 -14.34
CA ILE A 234 -7.23 -17.60 -13.75
C ILE A 234 -8.45 -18.40 -14.28
N SER A 235 -8.48 -18.68 -15.58
CA SER A 235 -9.58 -19.44 -16.19
C SER A 235 -9.65 -20.87 -15.64
N LEU A 236 -8.50 -21.50 -15.45
CA LEU A 236 -8.38 -22.83 -14.84
C LEU A 236 -8.83 -22.82 -13.38
N ALA A 237 -8.40 -21.83 -12.60
CA ALA A 237 -8.82 -21.68 -11.21
C ALA A 237 -10.34 -21.49 -11.09
N ARG A 238 -10.95 -20.67 -11.96
CA ARG A 238 -12.41 -20.50 -12.02
C ARG A 238 -13.14 -21.78 -12.43
N LYS A 239 -12.59 -22.57 -13.35
CA LYS A 239 -13.13 -23.88 -13.72
C LYS A 239 -13.15 -24.82 -12.51
N ILE A 240 -12.02 -24.95 -11.81
CA ILE A 240 -11.91 -25.76 -10.59
C ILE A 240 -12.91 -25.31 -9.52
N LYS A 241 -13.06 -23.98 -9.32
CA LYS A 241 -14.05 -23.42 -8.41
C LYS A 241 -15.49 -23.79 -8.77
N GLN A 242 -15.84 -23.74 -10.05
CA GLN A 242 -17.17 -24.13 -10.55
C GLN A 242 -17.49 -25.61 -10.33
N GLU A 243 -16.47 -26.48 -10.27
CA GLU A 243 -16.64 -27.89 -9.90
C GLU A 243 -16.79 -28.10 -8.38
N GLY A 244 -16.72 -27.01 -7.60
CA GLY A 244 -16.95 -27.00 -6.16
C GLY A 244 -15.73 -27.39 -5.33
N PHE A 245 -14.52 -27.14 -5.86
CA PHE A 245 -13.22 -27.30 -5.19
C PHE A 245 -12.55 -25.93 -4.96
N THR A 246 -11.62 -25.86 -4.00
CA THR A 246 -10.78 -24.67 -3.75
C THR A 246 -9.59 -24.67 -4.71
N PRO A 247 -9.47 -23.69 -5.64
CA PRO A 247 -8.40 -23.70 -6.63
C PRO A 247 -7.10 -23.05 -6.13
N TYR A 248 -5.97 -23.60 -6.55
CA TYR A 248 -4.69 -22.90 -6.55
C TYR A 248 -3.87 -23.30 -7.77
N VAL A 249 -3.59 -22.35 -8.66
CA VAL A 249 -2.83 -22.61 -9.90
C VAL A 249 -1.51 -21.84 -9.89
N SER A 250 -0.38 -22.53 -9.87
CA SER A 250 0.94 -21.89 -9.71
C SER A 250 2.02 -22.45 -10.65
N ASP A 251 3.24 -21.93 -10.49
CA ASP A 251 4.44 -22.46 -11.13
C ASP A 251 4.91 -23.76 -10.46
N TYR A 252 5.70 -24.55 -11.18
CA TYR A 252 6.21 -25.84 -10.72
C TYR A 252 6.87 -25.79 -9.32
N ASN A 253 7.68 -24.76 -9.03
CA ASN A 253 8.44 -24.71 -7.78
C ASN A 253 7.62 -24.13 -6.62
N LEU A 254 6.39 -23.64 -6.88
CA LEU A 254 5.58 -22.89 -5.92
C LEU A 254 6.31 -21.65 -5.38
N GLU A 255 7.27 -21.11 -6.13
CA GLU A 255 8.07 -19.94 -5.72
C GLU A 255 7.45 -18.62 -6.20
N LYS A 256 6.38 -18.69 -6.98
CA LYS A 256 5.52 -17.56 -7.36
C LYS A 256 4.16 -17.67 -6.68
N TRP A 257 3.59 -16.52 -6.39
CA TRP A 257 2.22 -16.45 -5.89
C TRP A 257 1.27 -16.93 -7.00
N GLY A 258 0.53 -18.00 -6.70
CA GLY A 258 -0.40 -18.63 -7.64
C GLY A 258 -1.69 -17.83 -7.81
N GLN A 259 -2.56 -18.35 -8.67
CA GLN A 259 -3.87 -17.78 -8.96
C GLN A 259 -4.98 -18.58 -8.31
N THR A 260 -5.97 -17.86 -7.79
CA THR A 260 -7.27 -18.38 -7.33
C THR A 260 -8.36 -17.99 -8.34
N GLU A 261 -9.63 -18.13 -7.99
CA GLU A 261 -10.74 -17.61 -8.80
C GLU A 261 -10.70 -16.07 -8.98
N TYR A 262 -9.99 -15.38 -8.08
CA TYR A 262 -9.79 -13.95 -8.08
C TYR A 262 -8.60 -13.53 -8.96
N GLU A 263 -8.79 -12.49 -9.77
CA GLU A 263 -7.70 -11.84 -10.50
C GLU A 263 -7.12 -10.71 -9.67
N LYS A 264 -5.80 -10.75 -9.41
CA LYS A 264 -5.07 -9.62 -8.84
C LYS A 264 -4.87 -8.53 -9.91
N ILE A 265 -5.29 -7.31 -9.59
CA ILE A 265 -5.07 -6.12 -10.42
C ILE A 265 -3.63 -5.63 -10.23
N PRO A 266 -2.78 -5.64 -11.28
CA PRO A 266 -1.45 -5.06 -11.18
C PRO A 266 -1.56 -3.54 -11.05
N ARG A 267 -0.94 -2.98 -10.02
CA ARG A 267 -0.99 -1.54 -9.69
C ARG A 267 0.35 -0.84 -9.92
N GLU A 268 1.44 -1.55 -10.13
CA GLU A 268 2.75 -0.91 -10.27
C GLU A 268 2.91 -0.27 -11.65
N ILE A 269 3.41 0.96 -11.68
CA ILE A 269 3.81 1.65 -12.91
C ILE A 269 5.29 1.96 -12.79
N ILE A 270 6.11 1.36 -13.63
CA ILE A 270 7.56 1.66 -13.63
C ILE A 270 7.76 2.98 -14.35
N ILE A 271 8.47 3.91 -13.73
CA ILE A 271 8.79 5.22 -14.31
C ILE A 271 10.30 5.38 -14.30
N PHE A 272 10.90 5.52 -15.47
CA PHE A 272 12.33 5.71 -15.60
C PHE A 272 12.71 7.18 -15.50
N PHE A 273 13.74 7.47 -14.71
CA PHE A 273 14.44 8.74 -14.63
C PHE A 273 15.95 8.53 -14.86
N ASP A 274 16.73 9.61 -15.01
CA ASP A 274 18.19 9.54 -15.17
C ASP A 274 18.92 10.18 -13.98
N SER A 275 19.54 9.34 -13.15
CA SER A 275 20.30 9.79 -11.97
C SER A 275 21.54 10.61 -12.29
N GLN A 276 22.01 10.65 -13.54
CA GLN A 276 23.15 11.51 -13.92
C GLN A 276 22.78 13.00 -13.88
N LYS A 277 21.50 13.33 -14.03
CA LYS A 277 21.03 14.72 -14.17
C LYS A 277 20.39 15.27 -12.90
N VAL A 278 20.04 14.41 -11.94
CA VAL A 278 19.41 14.81 -10.68
C VAL A 278 20.14 14.17 -9.51
N SER A 279 20.31 14.93 -8.42
CA SER A 279 21.02 14.46 -7.23
C SER A 279 20.27 13.36 -6.45
N ASP A 280 18.94 13.34 -6.56
CA ASP A 280 18.08 12.33 -5.97
C ASP A 280 16.77 12.25 -6.77
N LYS A 281 16.16 11.06 -6.83
CA LYS A 281 14.91 10.82 -7.55
C LYS A 281 13.74 11.68 -7.07
N VAL A 282 13.74 12.25 -5.87
CA VAL A 282 12.70 13.21 -5.44
C VAL A 282 12.65 14.47 -6.31
N TYR A 283 13.77 14.83 -6.95
CA TYR A 283 13.86 15.99 -7.82
C TYR A 283 13.53 15.67 -9.28
N SER A 284 13.48 14.38 -9.64
CA SER A 284 13.19 13.92 -11.01
C SER A 284 11.82 14.37 -11.50
N GLN A 285 11.68 14.60 -12.81
CA GLN A 285 10.36 14.83 -13.41
C GLN A 285 9.46 13.61 -13.27
N ALA A 286 10.04 12.41 -13.37
CA ALA A 286 9.36 11.14 -13.10
C ALA A 286 8.59 11.17 -11.78
N HIS A 287 9.22 11.61 -10.70
CA HIS A 287 8.57 11.70 -9.39
C HIS A 287 7.62 12.90 -9.26
N ARG A 288 8.07 14.09 -9.67
CA ARG A 288 7.34 15.35 -9.44
C ARG A 288 6.08 15.48 -10.28
N LEU A 289 6.09 14.96 -11.51
CA LEU A 289 5.04 15.22 -12.50
C LEU A 289 4.16 14.00 -12.81
N ALA A 290 4.68 12.78 -12.73
CA ALA A 290 3.92 11.58 -13.09
C ALA A 290 3.27 10.86 -11.90
N SER A 291 3.87 10.93 -10.70
CA SER A 291 3.41 10.14 -9.54
C SER A 291 2.00 10.49 -9.07
N ALA A 292 1.69 11.76 -8.81
CA ALA A 292 0.39 12.18 -8.27
C ALA A 292 -0.81 11.84 -9.19
N PRO A 293 -0.73 12.04 -10.52
CA PRO A 293 -1.77 11.56 -11.43
C PRO A 293 -2.02 10.06 -11.38
N LEU A 294 -0.97 9.25 -11.24
CA LEU A 294 -1.09 7.78 -11.16
C LEU A 294 -1.69 7.35 -9.82
N GLU A 295 -1.25 7.95 -8.71
CA GLU A 295 -1.78 7.69 -7.38
C GLU A 295 -3.26 8.04 -7.27
N TYR A 296 -3.69 9.12 -7.92
CA TYR A 296 -5.10 9.45 -8.03
C TYR A 296 -5.90 8.29 -8.63
N HIS A 297 -5.40 7.62 -9.67
CA HIS A 297 -6.05 6.44 -10.26
C HIS A 297 -5.83 5.13 -9.48
N GLY A 298 -5.19 5.19 -8.31
CA GLY A 298 -4.94 4.01 -7.47
C GLY A 298 -3.69 3.23 -7.85
N TYR A 299 -2.86 3.72 -8.76
CA TYR A 299 -1.62 3.05 -9.18
C TYR A 299 -0.43 3.47 -8.30
N ILE A 300 0.59 2.62 -8.26
CA ILE A 300 1.79 2.77 -7.42
C ILE A 300 2.98 3.11 -8.32
N PRO A 301 3.50 4.35 -8.27
CA PRO A 301 4.71 4.73 -9.00
C PRO A 301 5.93 3.98 -8.47
N LYS A 302 6.67 3.31 -9.36
CA LYS A 302 7.96 2.65 -9.10
C LYS A 302 9.05 3.37 -9.87
N ILE A 303 9.63 4.40 -9.24
CA ILE A 303 10.67 5.25 -9.83
C ILE A 303 11.99 4.47 -9.88
N LYS A 304 12.49 4.20 -11.09
CA LYS A 304 13.72 3.42 -11.33
C LYS A 304 14.71 4.22 -12.16
N ASP A 305 15.99 4.08 -11.83
CA ASP A 305 17.05 4.67 -12.64
C ASP A 305 17.18 3.90 -13.95
N ILE A 306 17.18 4.59 -15.08
CA ILE A 306 17.37 3.99 -16.40
C ILE A 306 18.77 3.39 -16.59
N ARG A 307 19.74 3.80 -15.77
CA ARG A 307 21.13 3.32 -15.79
C ARG A 307 21.29 1.98 -15.06
N GLU A 308 20.34 1.63 -14.18
CA GLU A 308 20.34 0.36 -13.46
C GLU A 308 19.90 -0.82 -14.35
N PRO A 309 20.15 -2.08 -13.92
CA PRO A 309 19.66 -3.24 -14.63
C PRO A 309 18.13 -3.22 -14.84
N LEU A 310 17.72 -3.26 -16.12
CA LEU A 310 16.31 -3.28 -16.49
C LEU A 310 15.55 -4.47 -15.84
N PRO A 311 14.33 -4.25 -15.33
CA PRO A 311 13.53 -5.29 -14.67
C PRO A 311 13.25 -6.47 -15.60
N GLN A 312 13.48 -7.69 -15.12
CA GLN A 312 13.21 -8.91 -15.91
C GLN A 312 11.76 -9.39 -15.76
N ASN A 313 11.19 -9.29 -14.57
CA ASN A 313 9.80 -9.67 -14.30
C ASN A 313 8.91 -8.43 -14.28
N LEU A 314 7.81 -8.47 -15.04
CA LEU A 314 6.81 -7.41 -15.15
C LEU A 314 5.40 -7.88 -14.74
N GLU A 315 5.27 -8.97 -13.98
CA GLU A 315 3.96 -9.55 -13.59
C GLU A 315 3.09 -8.56 -12.79
N GLU A 316 3.69 -7.86 -11.81
CA GLU A 316 3.03 -6.83 -10.99
C GLU A 316 2.94 -5.46 -11.69
N THR A 317 3.70 -5.28 -12.77
CA THR A 317 3.75 -4.03 -13.54
C THR A 317 2.55 -3.96 -14.48
N HIS A 318 1.74 -2.92 -14.34
CA HIS A 318 0.65 -2.61 -15.26
C HIS A 318 1.18 -1.99 -16.57
N ALA A 319 2.05 -0.98 -16.45
CA ALA A 319 2.60 -0.24 -17.58
C ALA A 319 3.95 0.41 -17.22
N VAL A 320 4.60 0.99 -18.22
CA VAL A 320 5.91 1.63 -18.10
C VAL A 320 5.87 3.05 -18.68
N ILE A 321 6.53 3.99 -18.01
CA ILE A 321 6.71 5.37 -18.46
C ILE A 321 8.22 5.66 -18.56
N PHE A 322 8.62 6.26 -19.67
CA PHE A 322 9.93 6.90 -19.83
C PHE A 322 9.74 8.41 -19.67
N LEU A 323 10.30 8.98 -18.60
CA LEU A 323 10.32 10.41 -18.33
C LEU A 323 11.70 10.78 -17.77
N THR A 324 12.68 10.80 -18.68
CA THR A 324 14.10 11.01 -18.35
C THR A 324 14.51 12.45 -18.53
N GLU A 325 15.46 12.90 -17.72
CA GLU A 325 16.06 14.24 -17.80
C GLU A 325 17.07 14.35 -18.96
N SER A 326 17.63 13.24 -19.40
CA SER A 326 18.46 13.15 -20.61
C SER A 326 17.61 12.81 -21.82
N GLU A 327 17.99 13.36 -22.97
CA GLU A 327 17.31 13.09 -24.23
C GLU A 327 17.52 11.63 -24.69
N TYR A 328 18.71 11.06 -24.47
CA TYR A 328 19.08 9.70 -24.89
C TYR A 328 19.69 8.88 -23.75
N ALA A 329 19.50 7.56 -23.78
CA ALA A 329 20.14 6.64 -22.84
C ALA A 329 21.55 6.21 -23.32
N ASP A 330 22.39 5.72 -22.40
CA ASP A 330 23.76 5.26 -22.71
C ASP A 330 23.77 3.92 -23.52
N ASN A 331 22.79 3.03 -23.31
CA ASN A 331 22.72 1.72 -23.97
C ASN A 331 21.39 1.51 -24.74
N ASN A 332 21.25 2.30 -25.81
CA ASN A 332 20.00 2.43 -26.58
C ASN A 332 19.47 1.12 -27.15
N LYS A 333 20.34 0.23 -27.66
CA LYS A 333 19.90 -1.05 -28.25
C LYS A 333 19.31 -1.99 -27.20
N ARG A 334 19.98 -2.17 -26.06
CA ARG A 334 19.48 -3.00 -24.96
C ARG A 334 18.14 -2.49 -24.44
N LEU A 335 18.00 -1.16 -24.35
CA LEU A 335 16.78 -0.52 -23.91
C LEU A 335 15.63 -0.72 -24.92
N LEU A 336 15.90 -0.58 -26.21
CA LEU A 336 14.93 -0.83 -27.28
C LEU A 336 14.45 -2.28 -27.25
N ASP A 337 15.38 -3.24 -27.20
CA ASP A 337 15.06 -4.68 -27.17
C ASP A 337 14.19 -5.02 -25.95
N TRP A 338 14.51 -4.45 -24.78
CA TRP A 338 13.70 -4.62 -23.58
C TRP A 338 12.30 -4.00 -23.72
N THR A 339 12.21 -2.81 -24.30
CA THR A 339 10.94 -2.10 -24.50
C THR A 339 10.02 -2.89 -25.44
N ILE A 340 10.57 -3.42 -26.54
CA ILE A 340 9.83 -4.27 -27.47
C ILE A 340 9.34 -5.54 -26.76
N ARG A 341 10.17 -6.19 -25.93
CA ARG A 341 9.72 -7.34 -25.12
C ARG A 341 8.59 -6.98 -24.17
N ALA A 342 8.65 -5.82 -23.51
CA ALA A 342 7.58 -5.36 -22.63
C ALA A 342 6.25 -5.17 -23.40
N ILE A 343 6.31 -4.53 -24.58
CA ILE A 343 5.15 -4.39 -25.47
C ILE A 343 4.58 -5.75 -25.89
N ASN A 344 5.45 -6.67 -26.31
CA ASN A 344 5.05 -8.03 -26.73
C ASN A 344 4.43 -8.84 -25.57
N SER A 345 4.81 -8.54 -24.33
CA SER A 345 4.17 -9.10 -23.12
C SER A 345 2.86 -8.40 -22.72
N GLY A 346 2.35 -7.49 -23.56
CA GLY A 346 1.07 -6.80 -23.38
C GLY A 346 1.15 -5.52 -22.52
N LYS A 347 2.34 -5.05 -22.14
CA LYS A 347 2.48 -3.82 -21.34
C LYS A 347 2.31 -2.59 -22.22
N LYS A 348 1.65 -1.56 -21.67
CA LYS A 348 1.62 -0.24 -22.30
C LYS A 348 2.88 0.53 -21.95
N ILE A 349 3.43 1.24 -22.94
CA ILE A 349 4.62 2.08 -22.82
C ILE A 349 4.25 3.51 -23.16
N LEU A 350 4.64 4.44 -22.31
CA LEU A 350 4.45 5.88 -22.51
C LEU A 350 5.79 6.61 -22.51
N PHE A 351 6.04 7.39 -23.55
CA PHE A 351 7.20 8.28 -23.62
C PHE A 351 6.78 9.72 -23.37
N LEU A 352 7.36 10.36 -22.36
CA LEU A 352 7.07 11.74 -21.98
C LEU A 352 8.34 12.58 -22.09
N GLY A 353 8.23 13.78 -22.66
CA GLY A 353 9.36 14.67 -22.88
C GLY A 353 10.16 14.29 -24.13
N SER A 354 10.72 13.09 -24.17
CA SER A 354 11.46 12.57 -25.33
C SER A 354 11.36 11.04 -25.44
N PHE A 355 11.79 10.52 -26.59
CA PHE A 355 12.15 9.10 -26.69
C PHE A 355 13.60 8.95 -26.20
N PRO A 356 13.92 7.98 -25.33
CA PRO A 356 15.27 7.76 -24.82
C PRO A 356 16.18 7.07 -25.86
N PHE A 357 16.01 7.39 -27.15
CA PHE A 357 16.68 6.76 -28.28
C PHE A 357 17.20 7.82 -29.26
N PRO A 358 18.34 7.57 -29.94
CA PRO A 358 18.84 8.45 -31.00
C PRO A 358 17.81 8.63 -32.12
N PRO A 359 17.78 9.80 -32.79
CA PRO A 359 16.81 10.13 -33.84
C PRO A 359 17.10 9.42 -35.18
N GLU A 360 17.17 8.08 -35.16
CA GLU A 360 17.44 7.23 -36.32
C GLU A 360 16.24 6.32 -36.62
N PRO A 361 15.91 6.06 -37.90
CA PRO A 361 14.75 5.22 -38.28
C PRO A 361 14.71 3.82 -37.64
N SER A 362 15.86 3.24 -37.30
CA SER A 362 15.99 1.91 -36.66
C SER A 362 15.35 1.86 -35.27
N TYR A 363 15.34 2.97 -34.52
CA TYR A 363 14.75 3.04 -33.18
C TYR A 363 13.24 3.37 -33.21
N PHE A 364 12.76 4.04 -34.25
CA PHE A 364 11.37 4.51 -34.33
C PHE A 364 10.44 3.59 -35.14
N SER A 365 10.97 2.87 -36.12
CA SER A 365 10.19 1.95 -36.95
C SER A 365 9.49 0.83 -36.18
N PRO A 366 10.04 0.24 -35.10
CA PRO A 366 9.31 -0.76 -34.29
C PRO A 366 8.04 -0.19 -33.64
N PHE A 367 7.96 1.13 -33.44
CA PHE A 367 6.79 1.80 -32.89
C PHE A 367 5.80 2.27 -33.96
N GLY A 368 6.10 2.04 -35.25
CA GLY A 368 5.29 2.55 -36.37
C GLY A 368 5.44 4.06 -36.56
N ILE A 369 6.57 4.64 -36.14
CA ILE A 369 6.87 6.06 -36.25
C ILE A 369 7.93 6.27 -37.34
N THR A 370 7.64 7.18 -38.28
CA THR A 370 8.64 7.65 -39.24
C THR A 370 9.30 8.90 -38.69
N ILE A 371 10.63 8.96 -38.76
CA ILE A 371 11.42 10.14 -38.40
C ILE A 371 12.05 10.74 -39.66
N SER A 372 12.02 12.06 -39.78
CA SER A 372 12.62 12.78 -40.91
C SER A 372 13.26 14.09 -40.45
N LYS A 373 14.28 14.56 -41.15
CA LYS A 373 14.91 15.86 -40.86
C LYS A 373 13.91 16.99 -41.12
N ASN A 374 13.80 17.93 -40.20
CA ASN A 374 13.00 19.14 -40.37
C ASN A 374 13.67 20.08 -41.38
N LYS A 375 12.94 20.45 -42.44
CA LYS A 375 13.42 21.41 -43.45
C LYS A 375 13.17 22.86 -43.06
N ALA A 376 12.19 23.10 -42.18
CA ALA A 376 11.90 24.44 -41.67
C ALA A 376 13.01 24.92 -40.74
N ARG A 377 13.20 26.23 -40.62
CA ARG A 377 14.14 26.84 -39.65
C ARG A 377 13.40 27.25 -38.36
N PRO A 378 14.10 27.45 -37.23
CA PRO A 378 13.51 28.05 -36.05
C PRO A 378 12.82 29.38 -36.37
N GLY A 379 11.58 29.56 -35.90
CA GLY A 379 10.78 30.76 -36.12
C GLY A 379 9.94 30.77 -37.41
N GLU A 380 10.11 29.79 -38.31
CA GLU A 380 9.21 29.64 -39.45
C GLU A 380 7.81 29.18 -39.01
N PRO A 381 6.74 29.61 -39.71
CA PRO A 381 5.38 29.35 -39.30
C PRO A 381 5.03 27.87 -39.38
N ASN A 382 4.29 27.38 -38.39
CA ASN A 382 3.72 26.05 -38.34
C ASN A 382 2.21 26.16 -38.17
N ILE A 383 1.47 25.33 -38.88
CA ILE A 383 0.00 25.31 -38.82
C ILE A 383 -0.41 24.14 -37.95
N LEU A 384 -1.28 24.39 -36.95
CA LEU A 384 -1.92 23.32 -36.20
C LEU A 384 -2.79 22.50 -37.18
N LEU A 385 -2.38 21.26 -37.43
CA LEU A 385 -3.04 20.38 -38.38
C LEU A 385 -4.19 19.62 -37.70
N SER A 386 -3.96 19.14 -36.47
CA SER A 386 -4.96 18.43 -35.69
C SER A 386 -4.80 18.71 -34.20
N LEU A 387 -5.94 18.88 -33.51
CA LEU A 387 -6.07 18.76 -32.07
C LEU A 387 -7.26 17.81 -31.82
N ASP A 388 -7.01 16.70 -31.14
CA ASP A 388 -8.03 15.72 -30.79
C ASP A 388 -9.10 16.41 -29.92
N LYS A 389 -10.38 16.22 -30.27
CA LYS A 389 -11.52 16.90 -29.64
C LYS A 389 -11.68 16.65 -28.14
N TYR A 390 -11.07 15.58 -27.60
CA TYR A 390 -11.09 15.28 -26.17
C TYR A 390 -9.97 16.00 -25.39
N TYR A 391 -9.08 16.71 -26.10
CA TYR A 391 -7.98 17.47 -25.54
C TYR A 391 -8.21 18.96 -25.80
N SER A 392 -7.93 19.76 -24.77
CA SER A 392 -8.07 21.22 -24.82
C SER A 392 -6.91 21.85 -24.04
N VAL A 393 -6.80 23.17 -24.11
CA VAL A 393 -5.82 23.93 -23.31
C VAL A 393 -5.99 23.55 -21.84
N PHE A 394 -4.90 23.19 -21.18
CA PHE A 394 -4.89 22.80 -19.77
C PHE A 394 -4.28 23.90 -18.88
N GLU A 395 -3.02 23.77 -18.45
CA GLU A 395 -2.34 24.83 -17.68
C GLU A 395 -1.61 25.83 -18.58
N SER A 396 -1.20 25.37 -19.76
CA SER A 396 -0.63 26.19 -20.82
C SER A 396 -1.12 25.71 -22.19
N PRO A 397 -1.34 26.60 -23.16
CA PRO A 397 -1.72 26.18 -24.51
C PRO A 397 -0.59 25.41 -25.22
N PHE A 398 -0.98 24.64 -26.23
CA PHE A 398 -0.04 23.95 -27.09
C PHE A 398 0.64 24.93 -28.05
N TYR A 399 1.95 24.73 -28.26
CA TYR A 399 2.74 25.48 -29.22
C TYR A 399 3.62 24.52 -30.03
N PHE A 400 3.89 24.90 -31.27
CA PHE A 400 4.96 24.23 -32.00
C PHE A 400 6.31 24.73 -31.50
N TYR A 401 7.13 23.83 -30.95
CA TYR A 401 8.55 24.09 -30.70
C TYR A 401 9.37 23.50 -31.84
N HIS A 402 10.37 24.25 -32.31
CA HIS A 402 11.21 23.77 -33.39
C HIS A 402 12.06 22.59 -32.94
N SER A 403 12.02 21.49 -33.70
CA SER A 403 12.89 20.32 -33.56
C SER A 403 13.63 20.06 -34.87
N ASP A 404 14.88 19.60 -34.79
CA ASP A 404 15.69 19.19 -35.95
C ASP A 404 15.11 17.96 -36.67
N TYR A 405 14.26 17.19 -35.97
CA TYR A 405 13.65 15.97 -36.48
C TYR A 405 12.14 15.96 -36.23
N LEU A 406 11.37 15.58 -37.25
CA LEU A 406 9.92 15.48 -37.19
C LEU A 406 9.52 14.00 -37.13
N LEU A 407 8.72 13.68 -36.11
CA LEU A 407 8.04 12.39 -35.95
C LEU A 407 6.66 12.39 -36.62
N ASN A 408 6.36 11.34 -37.38
CA ASN A 408 5.04 11.08 -37.95
C ASN A 408 4.58 9.66 -37.58
N ALA A 409 3.55 9.55 -36.75
CA ALA A 409 3.04 8.30 -36.22
C ALA A 409 1.85 7.79 -37.05
N GLN A 410 2.12 6.98 -38.07
CA GLN A 410 1.10 6.57 -39.06
C GLN A 410 0.01 5.64 -38.50
N VAL A 411 0.34 4.87 -37.47
CA VAL A 411 -0.55 3.86 -36.85
C VAL A 411 -1.22 4.34 -35.56
N CYS A 412 -1.05 5.63 -35.23
CA CYS A 412 -1.48 6.19 -33.95
C CYS A 412 -2.57 7.25 -34.15
N ARG A 413 -3.44 7.40 -33.15
CA ARG A 413 -4.38 8.52 -33.06
C ARG A 413 -3.59 9.75 -32.61
N SER A 414 -3.36 10.69 -33.52
CA SER A 414 -2.68 11.95 -33.17
C SER A 414 -3.55 12.77 -32.20
N ILE A 415 -2.98 13.13 -31.05
CA ILE A 415 -3.58 14.08 -30.12
C ILE A 415 -3.33 15.49 -30.63
N ILE A 416 -2.07 15.78 -30.98
CA ILE A 416 -1.70 17.06 -31.55
C ILE A 416 -0.64 16.89 -32.62
N SER A 417 -0.87 17.53 -33.78
CA SER A 417 0.08 17.57 -34.87
C SER A 417 0.13 18.94 -35.54
N PHE A 418 1.31 19.26 -36.05
CA PHE A 418 1.60 20.48 -36.78
C PHE A 418 2.10 20.14 -38.18
N LYS A 419 1.86 21.05 -39.11
CA LYS A 419 2.37 21.01 -40.47
C LYS A 419 3.23 22.24 -40.72
N ASN A 420 4.47 22.03 -41.15
CA ASN A 420 5.36 23.13 -41.52
C ASN A 420 5.07 23.62 -42.97
N ASN A 421 5.72 24.71 -43.35
CA ASN A 421 5.69 25.31 -44.69
C ASN A 421 6.30 24.43 -45.81
N TYR A 422 6.92 23.29 -45.49
CA TYR A 422 7.45 22.29 -46.43
C TYR A 422 6.56 21.05 -46.55
N ASP A 423 5.31 21.15 -46.12
CA ASP A 423 4.33 20.06 -46.06
C ASP A 423 4.74 18.86 -45.17
N GLN A 424 5.72 19.03 -44.30
CA GLN A 424 6.11 17.99 -43.35
C GLN A 424 5.22 18.04 -42.12
N ILE A 425 4.75 16.86 -41.70
CA ILE A 425 3.88 16.70 -40.53
C ILE A 425 4.72 16.27 -39.34
N HIS A 426 4.45 16.89 -38.20
CA HIS A 426 5.00 16.51 -36.92
C HIS A 426 3.88 16.21 -35.92
N SER A 427 3.80 14.95 -35.49
CA SER A 427 2.90 14.50 -34.42
C SER A 427 3.62 14.62 -33.08
N GLN A 428 3.33 15.66 -32.29
CA GLN A 428 3.99 15.92 -31.01
C GLN A 428 3.46 15.03 -29.88
N ALA A 429 2.16 14.70 -29.91
CA ALA A 429 1.58 13.71 -29.00
C ALA A 429 0.62 12.79 -29.75
N SER A 430 0.66 11.51 -29.43
CA SER A 430 -0.20 10.48 -30.04
C SER A 430 -0.50 9.33 -29.08
N LEU A 431 -1.65 8.70 -29.29
CA LEU A 431 -2.05 7.44 -28.65
C LEU A 431 -1.88 6.29 -29.64
N CYS A 432 -1.22 5.22 -29.21
CA CYS A 432 -0.82 4.11 -30.05
C CYS A 432 -1.30 2.77 -29.43
N PRO A 433 -1.42 1.68 -30.20
CA PRO A 433 -1.79 0.38 -29.64
C PRO A 433 -0.86 -0.11 -28.52
N TRP A 434 0.43 0.26 -28.58
CA TRP A 434 1.44 -0.06 -27.57
C TRP A 434 1.48 0.95 -26.40
N GLY A 435 0.71 2.04 -26.44
CA GLY A 435 0.60 3.04 -25.39
C GLY A 435 0.50 4.45 -25.95
N GLY A 436 1.56 5.24 -25.90
CA GLY A 436 1.58 6.56 -26.54
C GLY A 436 2.84 7.37 -26.25
N TYR A 437 2.83 8.62 -26.69
CA TYR A 437 3.88 9.57 -26.36
C TYR A 437 3.36 11.01 -26.34
N ALA A 438 4.03 11.87 -25.56
CA ALA A 438 3.90 13.31 -25.58
C ALA A 438 5.30 13.93 -25.46
N LEU A 439 5.78 14.54 -26.53
CA LEU A 439 7.09 15.21 -26.56
C LEU A 439 7.08 16.47 -25.71
N SER A 440 8.26 16.98 -25.37
CA SER A 440 8.48 18.11 -24.44
C SER A 440 7.52 19.26 -24.71
N GLU A 441 7.39 19.66 -25.98
CA GLU A 441 6.53 20.75 -26.46
C GLU A 441 5.01 20.50 -26.46
N SER A 442 4.60 19.32 -25.97
CA SER A 442 3.20 18.94 -25.74
C SER A 442 2.95 18.32 -24.36
N TRP A 443 4.01 18.07 -23.59
CA TRP A 443 3.96 17.50 -22.24
C TRP A 443 3.98 18.61 -21.19
N VAL A 444 5.10 19.35 -21.12
CA VAL A 444 5.30 20.45 -20.16
C VAL A 444 6.05 21.61 -20.79
N THR A 445 5.71 22.82 -20.37
CA THR A 445 6.46 24.04 -20.71
C THR A 445 6.99 24.71 -19.44
N GLN A 446 8.10 25.44 -19.55
CA GLN A 446 8.64 26.21 -18.43
C GLN A 446 8.28 27.70 -18.54
N ILE A 447 7.60 28.22 -17.52
CA ILE A 447 7.25 29.63 -17.38
C ILE A 447 7.61 30.07 -15.95
N ASP A 448 8.41 31.12 -15.79
CA ASP A 448 8.87 31.63 -14.49
C ASP A 448 9.43 30.54 -13.55
N ASN A 449 10.28 29.66 -14.08
CA ASN A 449 10.85 28.48 -13.39
C ASN A 449 9.80 27.46 -12.88
N LYS A 450 8.59 27.47 -13.44
CA LYS A 450 7.55 26.47 -13.15
C LYS A 450 7.29 25.64 -14.38
N GLU A 451 7.17 24.33 -14.18
CA GLU A 451 6.73 23.41 -15.23
C GLU A 451 5.20 23.40 -15.24
N LEU A 452 4.59 23.70 -16.39
CA LEU A 452 3.14 23.73 -16.58
C LEU A 452 2.74 22.63 -17.55
N PHE A 453 1.72 21.85 -17.21
CA PHE A 453 1.18 20.80 -18.07
C PHE A 453 0.45 21.39 -19.28
N GLN A 454 0.87 20.99 -20.48
CA GLN A 454 0.11 21.30 -21.70
C GLN A 454 -0.97 20.25 -21.96
N ILE A 455 -0.66 18.97 -21.71
CA ILE A 455 -1.62 17.87 -21.73
C ILE A 455 -2.03 17.51 -20.30
N ASN A 456 -3.33 17.29 -20.05
CA ASN A 456 -3.81 16.89 -18.73
C ASN A 456 -3.38 15.45 -18.40
N PRO A 457 -2.45 15.22 -17.44
CA PRO A 457 -1.93 13.88 -17.17
C PRO A 457 -2.97 12.95 -16.54
N TYR A 458 -3.93 13.48 -15.78
CA TYR A 458 -4.99 12.68 -15.14
C TYR A 458 -5.91 12.03 -16.17
N TYR A 459 -6.06 12.64 -17.34
CA TYR A 459 -6.84 12.06 -18.43
C TYR A 459 -5.96 11.25 -19.39
N PHE A 460 -4.83 11.84 -19.81
CA PHE A 460 -3.93 11.23 -20.79
C PHE A 460 -3.37 9.88 -20.33
N PHE A 461 -2.96 9.76 -19.05
CA PHE A 461 -2.41 8.49 -18.55
C PHE A 461 -3.47 7.39 -18.55
N LYS A 462 -4.73 7.71 -18.27
CA LYS A 462 -5.82 6.73 -18.30
C LYS A 462 -5.96 6.11 -19.69
N GLU A 463 -5.93 6.93 -20.75
CA GLU A 463 -5.99 6.44 -22.13
C GLU A 463 -4.68 5.75 -22.57
N ALA A 464 -3.53 6.42 -22.41
CA ALA A 464 -2.25 5.95 -22.95
C ALA A 464 -1.75 4.67 -22.27
N LEU A 465 -2.01 4.50 -20.98
CA LEU A 465 -1.58 3.33 -20.22
C LEU A 465 -2.67 2.26 -20.10
N ALA A 466 -3.87 2.52 -20.63
CA ALA A 466 -5.04 1.67 -20.47
C ALA A 466 -5.35 1.34 -18.99
N LEU A 467 -5.31 2.38 -18.13
CA LEU A 467 -5.59 2.22 -16.71
C LEU A 467 -7.01 1.66 -16.50
N LYS A 468 -7.12 0.60 -15.70
CA LYS A 468 -8.37 -0.10 -15.39
C LYS A 468 -9.17 0.70 -14.36
N ASP A 469 -10.49 0.66 -14.50
CA ASP A 469 -11.39 1.13 -13.43
C ASP A 469 -11.58 0.01 -12.39
N PHE A 470 -11.26 0.31 -11.13
CA PHE A 470 -11.48 -0.55 -9.96
C PHE A 470 -11.80 0.34 -8.74
N PRO A 471 -12.27 -0.22 -7.61
CA PRO A 471 -12.41 0.54 -6.37
C PRO A 471 -11.06 1.05 -5.87
N VAL A 472 -10.80 2.35 -6.06
CA VAL A 472 -9.50 2.97 -5.80
C VAL A 472 -9.30 3.20 -4.29
N PRO A 473 -8.25 2.67 -3.64
CA PRO A 473 -7.95 3.02 -2.26
C PRO A 473 -7.68 4.53 -2.13
N ASP A 474 -8.37 5.21 -1.21
CA ASP A 474 -8.30 6.67 -1.08
C ASP A 474 -7.79 7.10 0.31
N PRO A 475 -6.54 7.62 0.42
CA PRO A 475 -5.99 8.06 1.70
C PRO A 475 -6.40 9.49 2.09
N THR A 476 -7.22 10.18 1.28
CA THR A 476 -7.62 11.58 1.50
C THR A 476 -8.96 11.70 2.23
N THR A 477 -9.65 10.58 2.41
CA THR A 477 -11.04 10.52 2.89
C THR A 477 -11.19 9.45 3.95
N GLN A 478 -11.93 9.75 5.00
CA GLN A 478 -12.30 8.80 6.05
C GLN A 478 -13.80 8.98 6.33
N ASN A 479 -14.57 7.90 6.25
CA ASN A 479 -16.01 7.91 6.52
C ASN A 479 -16.75 9.03 5.76
N GLY A 480 -16.39 9.24 4.49
CA GLY A 480 -17.05 10.17 3.56
C GLY A 480 -16.63 11.62 3.70
N ARG A 481 -15.89 11.97 4.74
CA ARG A 481 -15.37 13.32 4.96
C ARG A 481 -13.89 13.39 4.61
N ARG A 482 -13.47 14.55 4.11
CA ARG A 482 -12.06 14.82 3.83
C ARG A 482 -11.27 14.74 5.13
N VAL A 483 -10.14 14.05 5.08
CA VAL A 483 -9.21 13.95 6.21
C VAL A 483 -8.65 15.33 6.55
N LEU A 484 -8.59 15.65 7.85
CA LEU A 484 -7.90 16.83 8.39
C LEU A 484 -6.74 16.35 9.28
N VAL A 485 -5.53 16.79 8.96
CA VAL A 485 -4.31 16.54 9.74
C VAL A 485 -3.75 17.87 10.20
N SER A 486 -3.25 17.94 11.43
CA SER A 486 -2.48 19.06 11.94
C SER A 486 -1.17 18.52 12.51
N HIS A 487 -0.04 19.04 12.03
CA HIS A 487 1.25 18.70 12.59
C HIS A 487 2.20 19.89 12.67
N ILE A 488 3.03 19.88 13.72
CA ILE A 488 3.88 21.01 14.11
C ILE A 488 5.31 20.54 14.20
N ASP A 489 6.18 21.16 13.40
CA ASP A 489 7.62 20.94 13.46
C ASP A 489 8.25 21.74 14.61
N GLY A 490 9.29 21.17 15.22
CA GLY A 490 9.93 21.66 16.44
C GLY A 490 10.67 22.99 16.31
N ASP A 491 10.84 23.53 15.10
CA ASP A 491 11.66 24.71 14.83
C ASP A 491 11.17 25.95 15.56
N GLY A 492 12.10 26.61 16.27
CA GLY A 492 11.82 27.86 16.97
C GLY A 492 11.01 27.65 18.26
N PHE A 493 10.96 26.43 18.81
CA PHE A 493 10.35 26.11 20.10
C PHE A 493 10.93 26.97 21.21
N SER A 494 12.27 27.08 21.22
CA SER A 494 13.06 27.81 22.23
C SER A 494 13.19 29.31 21.95
N SER A 495 12.65 29.80 20.83
CA SER A 495 12.74 31.22 20.44
C SER A 495 11.73 32.09 21.19
N PHE A 496 12.10 33.34 21.48
CA PHE A 496 11.19 34.30 22.11
C PHE A 496 10.16 34.85 21.13
N SER A 497 8.93 35.03 21.61
CA SER A 497 7.86 35.65 20.85
C SER A 497 7.95 37.18 20.88
N GLU A 498 7.76 37.83 19.73
CA GLU A 498 7.61 39.28 19.61
C GLU A 498 6.19 39.74 20.00
N ILE A 499 5.22 38.81 20.06
CA ILE A 499 3.84 39.09 20.49
C ILE A 499 3.79 39.45 21.97
N LYS A 500 4.54 38.71 22.79
CA LYS A 500 4.59 38.93 24.24
C LYS A 500 6.00 38.74 24.77
N LYS A 501 6.63 39.86 25.13
CA LYS A 501 8.00 39.89 25.66
C LYS A 501 8.17 38.93 26.85
N GLY A 502 9.22 38.12 26.81
CA GLY A 502 9.58 37.16 27.86
C GLY A 502 8.91 35.79 27.76
N TYR A 503 8.05 35.57 26.77
CA TYR A 503 7.44 34.27 26.48
C TYR A 503 8.11 33.58 25.30
N TYR A 504 8.26 32.27 25.39
CA TYR A 504 8.68 31.44 24.28
C TYR A 504 7.54 31.23 23.28
N ASN A 505 7.89 31.00 22.02
CA ASN A 505 6.92 30.66 20.97
C ASN A 505 6.08 29.44 21.37
N ALA A 506 6.69 28.43 22.01
CA ALA A 506 5.99 27.25 22.53
C ALA A 506 4.85 27.61 23.50
N GLU A 507 5.07 28.55 24.41
CA GLU A 507 4.07 28.97 25.41
C GLU A 507 2.90 29.73 24.75
N ILE A 508 3.20 30.58 23.77
CA ILE A 508 2.19 31.32 23.02
C ILE A 508 1.36 30.38 22.15
N LEU A 509 2.01 29.45 21.44
CA LEU A 509 1.36 28.51 20.54
C LEU A 509 0.46 27.54 21.30
N LYS A 510 0.91 27.03 22.46
CA LYS A 510 0.07 26.21 23.35
C LYS A 510 -1.24 26.92 23.65
N LYS A 511 -1.16 28.17 24.10
CA LYS A 511 -2.32 28.95 24.53
C LYS A 511 -3.24 29.38 23.39
N GLU A 512 -2.67 29.92 22.32
CA GLU A 512 -3.42 30.58 21.26
C GLU A 512 -3.93 29.61 20.18
N ILE A 513 -3.33 28.42 20.10
CA ILE A 513 -3.65 27.39 19.09
C ILE A 513 -4.06 26.07 19.75
N LEU A 514 -3.17 25.39 20.47
CA LEU A 514 -3.43 24.02 20.93
C LEU A 514 -4.58 23.93 21.95
N GLU A 515 -4.69 24.89 22.86
CA GLU A 515 -5.80 24.98 23.84
C GLU A 515 -7.10 25.49 23.19
N LYS A 516 -7.00 26.29 22.13
CA LYS A 516 -8.14 26.91 21.45
C LYS A 516 -8.80 25.98 20.42
N TYR A 517 -8.03 25.12 19.77
CA TYR A 517 -8.47 24.22 18.70
C TYR A 517 -8.20 22.76 19.11
N PRO A 518 -9.08 22.13 19.91
CA PRO A 518 -8.87 20.80 20.46
C PRO A 518 -9.17 19.68 19.45
N ILE A 519 -8.54 19.73 18.28
CA ILE A 519 -8.49 18.65 17.29
C ILE A 519 -7.20 17.83 17.50
N PRO A 520 -7.09 16.61 16.96
CA PRO A 520 -5.80 15.90 16.85
C PRO A 520 -4.68 16.79 16.26
N HIS A 521 -3.61 16.99 17.04
CA HIS A 521 -2.36 17.59 16.61
C HIS A 521 -1.21 16.61 16.85
N SER A 522 -0.29 16.48 15.92
CA SER A 522 0.98 15.76 16.15
C SER A 522 2.10 16.78 16.27
N VAL A 523 2.76 16.83 17.44
CA VAL A 523 3.68 17.91 17.80
C VAL A 523 5.06 17.34 18.04
N SER A 524 6.06 17.82 17.29
CA SER A 524 7.45 17.39 17.42
C SER A 524 8.31 18.44 18.13
N ILE A 525 9.46 18.02 18.64
CA ILE A 525 10.48 18.91 19.20
C ILE A 525 11.86 18.47 18.73
N ILE A 526 12.76 19.44 18.59
CA ILE A 526 14.18 19.22 18.32
C ILE A 526 14.87 19.12 19.67
N ARG A 527 15.48 17.97 19.99
CA ARG A 527 16.10 17.79 21.31
C ARG A 527 17.24 18.78 21.53
N GLY A 528 18.03 19.07 20.51
CA GLY A 528 19.11 20.06 20.55
C GLY A 528 18.67 21.47 20.93
N GLU A 529 17.43 21.88 20.59
CA GLU A 529 16.89 23.19 21.00
C GLU A 529 16.54 23.27 22.50
N ILE A 530 16.30 22.12 23.14
CA ILE A 530 15.90 22.06 24.56
C ILE A 530 17.09 21.72 25.45
N GLU A 531 18.01 20.89 24.97
CA GLU A 531 19.17 20.40 25.74
C GLU A 531 20.51 21.06 25.34
N SER A 532 20.49 22.10 24.50
CA SER A 532 21.72 22.77 24.06
C SER A 532 22.62 23.15 25.25
N PRO A 533 23.94 22.89 25.18
CA PRO A 533 24.91 23.39 26.16
C PRO A 533 24.93 24.91 26.30
N SER A 534 24.38 25.64 25.32
CA SER A 534 24.28 27.11 25.35
C SER A 534 23.17 27.64 26.27
N LEU A 535 22.24 26.79 26.71
CA LEU A 535 21.15 27.16 27.61
C LEU A 535 21.55 26.95 29.08
N ASP A 536 21.11 27.86 29.96
CA ASP A 536 21.20 27.66 31.40
C ASP A 536 20.15 26.66 31.91
N GLU A 537 20.36 26.11 33.11
CA GLU A 537 19.46 25.09 33.67
C GLU A 537 18.02 25.59 33.87
N LYS A 538 17.81 26.88 34.19
CA LYS A 538 16.45 27.45 34.35
C LYS A 538 15.73 27.53 33.02
N GLN A 539 16.44 27.87 31.94
CA GLN A 539 15.91 27.87 30.58
C GLN A 539 15.51 26.45 30.17
N LYS A 540 16.40 25.47 30.37
CA LYS A 540 16.12 24.06 30.07
C LYS A 540 14.90 23.56 30.83
N GLU A 541 14.82 23.81 32.14
CA GLU A 541 13.67 23.44 32.98
C GLU A 541 12.36 24.06 32.48
N ARG A 542 12.37 25.35 32.09
CA ARG A 542 11.19 26.04 31.56
C ARG A 542 10.74 25.48 30.20
N LEU A 543 11.67 25.16 29.31
CA LEU A 543 11.37 24.57 28.00
C LEU A 543 10.82 23.14 28.17
N LYS A 544 11.44 22.32 29.02
CA LYS A 544 10.94 20.98 29.38
C LYS A 544 9.55 21.03 30.00
N LYS A 545 9.30 21.97 30.91
CA LYS A 545 7.97 22.20 31.48
C LYS A 545 6.95 22.54 30.38
N SER A 546 7.31 23.44 29.45
CA SER A 546 6.42 23.83 28.34
C SER A 546 6.11 22.64 27.43
N ALA A 547 7.10 21.81 27.11
CA ALA A 547 6.94 20.59 26.32
C ALA A 547 6.04 19.57 27.04
N LEU A 548 6.25 19.35 28.34
CA LEU A 548 5.39 18.48 29.15
C LEU A 548 3.95 18.97 29.15
N GLU A 549 3.71 20.27 29.36
CA GLU A 549 2.35 20.84 29.32
C GLU A 549 1.66 20.65 27.96
N ILE A 550 2.39 20.77 26.86
CA ILE A 550 1.88 20.49 25.51
C ILE A 550 1.58 19.00 25.35
N PHE A 551 2.51 18.12 25.69
CA PHE A 551 2.34 16.67 25.58
C PHE A 551 1.29 16.12 26.55
N SER A 552 0.92 16.84 27.61
CA SER A 552 -0.18 16.46 28.49
C SER A 552 -1.58 16.77 27.91
N LEU A 553 -1.71 17.52 26.81
CA LEU A 553 -3.01 17.80 26.20
C LEU A 553 -3.63 16.53 25.56
N PRO A 554 -4.89 16.14 25.84
CA PRO A 554 -5.45 14.86 25.38
C PRO A 554 -5.53 14.65 23.87
N TRP A 555 -5.47 15.73 23.09
CA TRP A 555 -5.56 15.73 21.63
C TRP A 555 -4.19 15.98 20.95
N VAL A 556 -3.09 15.83 21.70
CA VAL A 556 -1.72 15.96 21.17
C VAL A 556 -1.04 14.59 21.09
N GLU A 557 -0.48 14.24 19.94
CA GLU A 557 0.44 13.13 19.74
C GLU A 557 1.89 13.62 19.81
N MET A 558 2.75 12.90 20.53
CA MET A 558 4.18 13.23 20.67
C MET A 558 5.00 12.73 19.48
N ALA A 559 5.64 13.64 18.76
CA ALA A 559 6.47 13.37 17.59
C ALA A 559 7.95 13.72 17.83
N ASN A 560 8.83 13.19 16.97
CA ASN A 560 10.28 13.37 17.05
C ASN A 560 10.76 14.19 15.85
N HIS A 561 11.52 15.27 16.10
CA HIS A 561 12.11 16.13 15.07
C HIS A 561 13.64 16.12 15.09
N SER A 562 14.21 14.95 15.36
CA SER A 562 15.65 14.69 15.46
C SER A 562 16.34 15.36 16.66
N PHE A 563 17.63 15.08 16.80
CA PHE A 563 18.51 15.68 17.78
C PHE A 563 19.08 17.01 17.27
N SER A 564 19.77 17.00 16.13
CA SER A 564 20.52 18.15 15.61
C SER A 564 19.83 18.91 14.49
N HIS A 565 18.63 18.50 14.08
CA HIS A 565 17.93 19.03 12.90
C HIS A 565 18.78 19.00 11.63
N PRO A 566 19.05 17.80 11.07
CA PRO A 566 19.75 17.68 9.80
C PRO A 566 19.06 18.47 8.67
N PHE A 567 19.79 19.38 8.04
CA PHE A 567 19.37 20.13 6.85
C PHE A 567 19.49 19.30 5.56
N LYS A 568 20.49 18.40 5.49
CA LYS A 568 20.81 17.54 4.33
C LYS A 568 21.10 16.10 4.76
N TRP A 569 20.05 15.29 4.89
CA TRP A 569 20.17 13.93 5.43
C TRP A 569 21.04 13.00 4.58
N VAL A 570 20.85 12.98 3.26
CA VAL A 570 21.60 12.08 2.37
C VAL A 570 23.10 12.39 2.44
N ASN A 571 23.47 13.66 2.39
CA ASN A 571 24.86 14.10 2.53
C ASN A 571 25.47 13.68 3.87
N LEU A 572 24.77 13.94 4.98
CA LEU A 572 25.24 13.55 6.32
C LEU A 572 25.36 12.03 6.49
N SER A 573 24.42 11.27 5.93
CA SER A 573 24.44 9.80 5.99
C SER A 573 25.51 9.15 5.13
N SER A 574 26.07 9.88 4.15
CA SER A 574 27.05 9.37 3.19
C SER A 574 28.47 9.90 3.44
N ALA A 575 28.64 10.84 4.35
CA ALA A 575 29.93 11.42 4.68
C ALA A 575 30.75 10.51 5.60
N GLY A 576 32.05 10.38 5.32
CA GLY A 576 32.98 9.72 6.23
C GLY A 576 33.29 10.58 7.47
N GLU A 577 33.94 9.97 8.48
CA GLU A 577 34.27 10.59 9.78
C GLU A 577 35.16 11.85 9.74
N TYR A 578 35.58 12.33 8.56
CA TYR A 578 36.68 13.30 8.41
C TYR A 578 36.30 14.70 7.93
N ASP A 579 35.03 14.97 7.63
CA ASP A 579 34.63 16.28 7.16
C ASP A 579 33.77 16.98 8.23
N ASN A 580 34.17 18.18 8.67
CA ASN A 580 33.38 19.07 9.54
C ASN A 580 32.06 19.56 8.88
N ILE A 581 31.49 18.80 7.95
CA ILE A 581 30.28 19.11 7.17
C ILE A 581 29.02 19.18 8.03
N GLU A 582 29.04 18.64 9.25
CA GLU A 582 27.93 18.68 10.20
C GLU A 582 27.55 20.12 10.54
N GLN A 583 28.53 21.02 10.64
CA GLN A 583 28.31 22.46 10.87
C GLN A 583 27.66 23.16 9.67
N LEU A 584 27.75 22.57 8.47
CA LEU A 584 27.12 23.09 7.25
C LEU A 584 25.71 22.54 7.04
N TYR A 585 25.40 21.38 7.63
CA TYR A 585 24.20 20.61 7.31
C TYR A 585 23.34 20.23 8.53
N SER A 586 23.57 20.80 9.71
CA SER A 586 22.71 20.65 10.90
C SER A 586 22.88 21.83 11.87
N LEU A 587 22.07 21.90 12.93
CA LEU A 587 22.31 22.84 14.03
C LEU A 587 23.65 22.55 14.70
N ASN A 588 24.46 23.58 14.90
CA ASN A 588 25.73 23.45 15.59
C ASN A 588 25.51 23.21 17.09
N ILE A 589 25.56 21.95 17.51
CA ILE A 589 25.46 21.52 18.91
C ILE A 589 26.87 21.23 19.44
N PRO A 590 27.39 22.03 20.39
CA PRO A 590 28.74 21.82 20.92
C PRO A 590 28.95 20.41 21.47
N GLY A 591 29.99 19.73 20.96
CA GLY A 591 30.37 18.38 21.41
C GLY A 591 29.56 17.23 20.80
N TYR A 592 28.71 17.50 19.81
CA TYR A 592 27.99 16.47 19.07
C TYR A 592 28.59 16.23 17.69
N SER A 593 28.57 14.96 17.26
CA SER A 593 28.77 14.56 15.88
C SER A 593 27.59 13.71 15.40
N PHE A 594 27.23 13.87 14.13
CA PHE A 594 26.05 13.28 13.52
C PHE A 594 26.05 11.77 13.69
N ASN A 595 24.96 11.26 14.27
CA ASN A 595 24.73 9.84 14.43
C ASN A 595 23.26 9.55 14.16
N ILE A 596 22.98 8.86 13.07
CA ILE A 596 21.62 8.53 12.62
C ILE A 596 20.78 7.81 13.69
N ASN A 597 21.39 6.97 14.53
CA ASN A 597 20.68 6.29 15.62
C ASN A 597 20.38 7.25 16.77
N GLU A 598 21.28 8.20 17.06
CA GLU A 598 21.03 9.22 18.08
C GLU A 598 19.94 10.20 17.63
N GLU A 599 19.98 10.63 16.36
CA GLU A 599 18.95 11.48 15.75
C GLU A 599 17.54 10.85 15.90
N ILE A 600 17.43 9.55 15.64
CA ILE A 600 16.14 8.85 15.61
C ILE A 600 15.82 8.18 16.95
N LEU A 601 16.54 7.13 17.31
CA LEU A 601 16.23 6.27 18.45
C LEU A 601 16.71 6.87 19.77
N GLY A 602 17.83 7.60 19.78
CA GLY A 602 18.33 8.33 20.93
C GLY A 602 17.34 9.40 21.38
N THR A 603 16.91 10.25 20.44
CA THR A 603 15.86 11.24 20.67
C THR A 603 14.53 10.62 21.08
N LYS A 604 14.08 9.51 20.45
CA LYS A 604 12.88 8.78 20.88
C LYS A 604 12.97 8.35 22.35
N LYS A 605 14.07 7.70 22.74
CA LYS A 605 14.28 7.24 24.13
C LYS A 605 14.29 8.41 25.10
N TRP A 606 14.91 9.51 24.71
CA TRP A 606 14.93 10.72 25.53
C TRP A 606 13.53 11.32 25.71
N LEU A 607 12.75 11.46 24.63
CA LEU A 607 11.37 11.96 24.67
C LEU A 607 10.51 11.14 25.64
N GLU A 608 10.53 9.81 25.50
CA GLU A 608 9.72 8.91 26.31
C GLU A 608 10.14 8.91 27.79
N LYS A 609 11.43 9.11 28.06
CA LYS A 609 11.94 9.22 29.44
C LYS A 609 11.55 10.55 30.06
N GLU A 610 11.91 11.66 29.41
CA GLU A 610 11.76 13.01 29.95
C GLU A 610 10.29 13.41 30.11
N PHE A 611 9.45 12.99 29.17
CA PHE A 611 8.01 13.30 29.16
C PHE A 611 7.14 12.10 29.53
N SER A 612 7.69 11.14 30.28
CA SER A 612 6.97 9.96 30.77
C SER A 612 5.68 10.30 31.55
N LEU A 613 5.65 11.43 32.25
CA LEU A 613 4.46 11.94 32.95
C LEU A 613 3.27 12.27 32.03
N SER A 614 3.50 12.45 30.72
CA SER A 614 2.41 12.60 29.74
C SER A 614 1.66 11.29 29.47
N GLY A 615 2.26 10.14 29.81
CA GLY A 615 1.74 8.81 29.50
C GLY A 615 1.82 8.43 28.01
N LYS A 616 2.43 9.25 27.16
CA LYS A 616 2.44 9.05 25.70
C LYS A 616 3.75 8.46 25.20
N LYS A 617 3.66 7.69 24.12
CA LYS A 617 4.81 7.16 23.39
C LYS A 617 5.13 8.04 22.19
N ASN A 618 6.38 8.00 21.73
CA ASN A 618 6.76 8.63 20.47
C ASN A 618 6.75 7.59 19.35
N GLU A 619 5.75 7.65 18.46
CA GLU A 619 5.59 6.67 17.37
C GLU A 619 5.75 7.25 15.96
N ILE A 620 6.05 8.55 15.84
CA ILE A 620 6.23 9.21 14.55
C ILE A 620 7.45 10.15 14.54
N PHE A 621 8.14 10.15 13.40
CA PHE A 621 9.29 10.98 13.09
C PHE A 621 8.96 12.00 11.98
N PHE A 622 9.33 13.26 12.17
CA PHE A 622 9.10 14.35 11.23
C PHE A 622 10.45 14.69 10.57
N TRP A 623 10.54 14.51 9.25
CA TRP A 623 11.78 14.81 8.51
C TRP A 623 12.12 16.30 8.59
N THR A 624 13.37 16.59 8.92
CA THR A 624 13.94 17.93 9.02
C THR A 624 14.58 18.36 7.71
N GLY A 625 14.86 19.65 7.56
CA GLY A 625 15.67 20.17 6.47
C GLY A 625 15.03 19.98 5.09
N ASP A 626 15.81 19.50 4.13
CA ASP A 626 15.32 19.20 2.78
C ASP A 626 14.39 17.99 2.69
N CYS A 627 14.17 17.30 3.82
CA CYS A 627 13.30 16.14 3.95
C CYS A 627 13.67 14.99 3.00
N VAL A 628 14.91 14.89 2.50
CA VAL A 628 15.29 13.77 1.62
C VAL A 628 15.73 12.58 2.48
N ALA A 629 14.80 11.66 2.75
CA ALA A 629 15.05 10.54 3.67
C ALA A 629 16.06 9.53 3.10
N PRO A 630 17.16 9.20 3.81
CA PRO A 630 18.04 8.13 3.39
C PRO A 630 17.42 6.76 3.71
N GLN A 631 17.74 5.76 2.90
CA GLN A 631 17.24 4.38 3.07
C GLN A 631 17.52 3.83 4.47
N SER A 632 18.72 4.08 5.00
CA SER A 632 19.14 3.62 6.33
C SER A 632 18.24 4.16 7.45
N ALA A 633 17.84 5.43 7.39
CA ALA A 633 16.93 6.02 8.37
C ALA A 633 15.53 5.41 8.27
N LEU A 634 15.00 5.25 7.06
CA LEU A 634 13.68 4.63 6.84
C LEU A 634 13.63 3.18 7.35
N LYS A 635 14.71 2.42 7.15
CA LYS A 635 14.87 1.08 7.69
C LYS A 635 14.82 1.08 9.22
N ILE A 636 15.60 1.95 9.88
CA ILE A 636 15.60 2.10 11.34
C ILE A 636 14.18 2.38 11.85
N LEU A 637 13.45 3.30 11.21
CA LEU A 637 12.08 3.63 11.60
C LEU A 637 11.14 2.42 11.47
N LYS A 638 11.17 1.72 10.33
CA LYS A 638 10.29 0.54 10.08
C LYS A 638 10.57 -0.60 11.06
N GLU A 639 11.83 -0.93 11.31
CA GLU A 639 12.23 -2.01 12.24
C GLU A 639 11.85 -1.70 13.70
N ASN A 640 11.65 -0.43 14.04
CA ASN A 640 11.25 0.03 15.37
C ASN A 640 9.78 0.47 15.46
N GLY A 641 8.95 0.16 14.45
CA GLY A 641 7.52 0.48 14.44
C GLY A 641 7.19 1.98 14.39
N MET A 642 8.14 2.82 13.97
CA MET A 642 7.96 4.26 13.87
C MET A 642 7.45 4.66 12.48
N ARG A 643 6.49 5.59 12.47
CA ARG A 643 5.96 6.23 11.27
C ARG A 643 6.85 7.41 10.90
N ASN A 644 6.72 7.88 9.67
CA ASN A 644 7.42 9.09 9.23
C ASN A 644 6.49 9.98 8.39
N ILE A 645 6.74 11.28 8.42
CA ILE A 645 6.08 12.28 7.56
C ILE A 645 7.03 13.47 7.31
N ASN A 646 6.69 14.31 6.34
CA ASN A 646 7.38 15.51 5.82
C ASN A 646 8.07 15.26 4.47
N GLY A 647 8.23 16.34 3.73
CA GLY A 647 8.51 16.34 2.30
C GLY A 647 7.24 16.52 1.46
N GLY A 648 7.39 16.33 0.15
CA GLY A 648 6.41 16.77 -0.85
C GLY A 648 6.50 18.28 -1.09
N TYR A 649 5.81 18.81 -2.10
CA TYR A 649 5.83 20.24 -2.43
C TYR A 649 4.47 20.68 -2.97
N THR A 650 3.41 20.41 -2.21
CA THR A 650 2.04 20.81 -2.57
C THR A 650 1.78 22.26 -2.15
N VAL A 651 1.87 23.19 -3.10
CA VAL A 651 1.84 24.66 -2.85
C VAL A 651 0.97 25.44 -3.85
N ALA A 652 0.10 24.76 -4.60
CA ALA A 652 -0.78 25.42 -5.57
C ALA A 652 -1.64 26.52 -4.91
N THR A 653 -1.67 27.71 -5.50
CA THR A 653 -2.43 28.88 -5.01
C THR A 653 -3.26 29.46 -6.14
N ARG A 654 -4.15 30.43 -5.91
CA ARG A 654 -4.92 31.07 -7.01
C ARG A 654 -4.02 31.82 -8.00
N GLU A 655 -2.87 32.29 -7.53
CA GLU A 655 -1.83 32.93 -8.35
C GLU A 655 -1.06 31.89 -9.18
N ASN A 656 -0.94 30.66 -8.69
CA ASN A 656 -0.26 29.56 -9.35
C ASN A 656 -1.12 28.28 -9.25
N PRO A 657 -2.26 28.19 -9.96
CA PRO A 657 -3.28 27.17 -9.75
C PRO A 657 -2.96 25.87 -10.52
N TYR A 658 -1.69 25.49 -10.55
CA TYR A 658 -1.17 24.42 -11.40
C TYR A 658 -1.15 23.10 -10.65
N LEU A 659 -1.65 22.03 -11.27
CA LEU A 659 -1.59 20.67 -10.76
C LEU A 659 -0.16 20.11 -10.78
N SER A 660 0.75 20.68 -11.57
CA SER A 660 2.19 20.39 -11.51
C SER A 660 2.83 20.75 -10.16
N LEU A 661 2.16 21.61 -9.36
CA LEU A 661 2.54 21.97 -7.99
C LEU A 661 1.88 21.10 -6.93
N ILE A 662 1.40 19.90 -7.29
CA ILE A 662 0.80 18.92 -6.38
C ILE A 662 1.72 17.69 -6.32
N ALA A 663 2.33 17.46 -5.16
CA ALA A 663 3.23 16.31 -4.97
C ALA A 663 2.46 15.00 -4.79
N PRO A 664 3.09 13.82 -4.96
CA PRO A 664 2.50 12.52 -4.60
C PRO A 664 2.32 12.35 -3.07
N PHE A 665 1.75 11.24 -2.62
CA PHE A 665 1.58 10.92 -1.20
C PHE A 665 2.88 10.51 -0.51
N GLY A 666 3.90 10.14 -1.27
CA GLY A 666 5.18 9.67 -0.75
C GLY A 666 6.09 9.15 -1.86
N ILE A 667 7.19 8.51 -1.46
CA ILE A 667 8.15 7.90 -2.38
C ILE A 667 8.75 6.63 -1.76
N GLU A 668 8.91 5.59 -2.57
CA GLU A 668 9.62 4.37 -2.17
C GLU A 668 11.13 4.57 -2.19
N ARG A 669 11.85 4.00 -1.22
CA ARG A 669 13.31 3.88 -1.16
C ARG A 669 13.65 2.46 -0.68
N ASP A 670 13.98 1.59 -1.63
CA ASP A 670 14.41 0.20 -1.42
C ASP A 670 13.51 -0.59 -0.45
N GLY A 671 12.21 -0.61 -0.73
CA GLY A 671 11.21 -1.33 0.06
C GLY A 671 10.66 -0.58 1.27
N TYR A 672 11.12 0.65 1.53
CA TYR A 672 10.55 1.53 2.56
C TYR A 672 9.90 2.75 1.93
N TYR A 673 8.93 3.36 2.61
CA TYR A 673 8.24 4.54 2.10
C TYR A 673 8.52 5.76 2.99
N GLN A 674 8.95 6.83 2.34
CA GLN A 674 8.86 8.17 2.92
C GLN A 674 7.47 8.73 2.62
N ILE A 675 6.73 9.12 3.65
CA ILE A 675 5.39 9.70 3.50
C ILE A 675 5.47 11.21 3.48
N TYR A 676 4.74 11.84 2.55
CA TYR A 676 4.72 13.29 2.41
C TYR A 676 3.57 13.95 3.15
N SER A 677 3.81 15.20 3.52
CA SER A 677 2.78 16.10 4.00
C SER A 677 1.72 16.33 2.92
N GLY A 678 0.45 16.50 3.32
CA GLY A 678 -0.63 16.82 2.37
C GLY A 678 -0.42 18.17 1.66
N GLN A 679 0.05 19.16 2.41
CA GLN A 679 0.37 20.53 1.98
C GLN A 679 1.62 21.00 2.72
N GLN A 680 2.35 21.93 2.09
CA GLN A 680 3.56 22.54 2.66
C GLN A 680 3.29 23.46 3.86
N ASN A 681 4.34 23.69 4.64
CA ASN A 681 4.31 24.55 5.82
C ASN A 681 4.38 26.04 5.49
N GLU A 682 4.26 26.89 6.52
CA GLU A 682 4.29 28.35 6.41
C GLU A 682 5.60 28.90 5.83
N ASN A 683 6.70 28.16 5.93
CA ASN A 683 8.00 28.59 5.44
C ASN A 683 7.95 28.95 3.95
N ILE A 684 7.28 28.11 3.14
CA ILE A 684 7.15 28.31 1.70
C ILE A 684 6.27 29.52 1.39
N TYR A 685 5.17 29.71 2.13
CA TYR A 685 4.25 30.84 1.91
C TYR A 685 4.78 32.19 2.41
N THR A 686 5.89 32.18 3.16
CA THR A 686 6.51 33.37 3.77
C THR A 686 7.91 33.64 3.23
N ASN A 687 8.26 33.08 2.07
CA ASN A 687 9.56 33.24 1.42
C ASN A 687 10.73 32.90 2.35
N LEU A 688 10.73 31.70 2.93
CA LEU A 688 11.72 31.25 3.89
C LEU A 688 11.76 32.15 5.15
N TRP A 689 10.58 32.49 5.68
CA TRP A 689 10.41 33.39 6.83
C TRP A 689 10.95 34.82 6.63
N SER A 690 11.12 35.28 5.38
CA SER A 690 11.46 36.69 5.06
C SER A 690 10.24 37.61 4.89
N GLY A 691 9.04 37.02 4.88
CA GLY A 691 7.76 37.71 4.76
C GLY A 691 7.18 37.63 3.35
N PRO A 692 5.89 38.01 3.16
CA PRO A 692 5.01 38.56 4.19
C PRO A 692 4.57 37.51 5.23
N PHE A 693 4.66 37.84 6.52
CA PHE A 693 4.38 36.90 7.62
C PHE A 693 2.92 36.45 7.73
N TRP A 694 2.00 37.06 6.99
CA TRP A 694 0.60 36.60 6.87
C TRP A 694 0.40 35.57 5.75
N GLY A 695 1.44 35.29 4.96
CA GLY A 695 1.37 34.51 3.72
C GLY A 695 0.77 33.12 3.87
N TYR A 696 0.92 32.49 5.04
CA TYR A 696 0.34 31.16 5.31
C TYR A 696 -1.19 31.10 5.17
N SER A 697 -1.88 32.24 5.25
CA SER A 697 -3.32 32.27 4.95
C SER A 697 -3.67 31.83 3.52
N LYS A 698 -2.71 31.85 2.58
CA LYS A 698 -2.85 31.29 1.23
C LYS A 698 -2.96 29.75 1.20
N ALA A 699 -2.60 29.04 2.28
CA ALA A 699 -2.80 27.59 2.36
C ALA A 699 -4.28 27.18 2.19
N ILE A 700 -5.22 28.08 2.53
CA ILE A 700 -6.66 27.90 2.27
C ILE A 700 -6.93 27.71 0.77
N GLU A 701 -6.24 28.45 -0.09
CA GLU A 701 -6.38 28.33 -1.55
C GLU A 701 -5.90 26.95 -2.01
N THR A 702 -4.79 26.46 -1.46
CA THR A 702 -4.30 25.09 -1.71
C THR A 702 -5.34 24.05 -1.29
N PHE A 703 -6.02 24.23 -0.15
CA PHE A 703 -7.08 23.32 0.29
C PHE A 703 -8.25 23.30 -0.69
N GLU A 704 -8.66 24.45 -1.22
CA GLU A 704 -9.75 24.54 -2.21
C GLU A 704 -9.37 23.86 -3.53
N LEU A 705 -8.19 24.17 -4.07
CA LEU A 705 -7.69 23.64 -5.35
C LEU A 705 -7.44 22.13 -5.32
N THR A 706 -7.18 21.57 -4.14
CA THR A 706 -6.99 20.11 -3.97
C THR A 706 -8.25 19.37 -3.54
N GLU A 707 -9.41 20.04 -3.48
CA GLU A 707 -10.74 19.42 -3.29
C GLU A 707 -11.54 19.32 -4.59
N LYS A 708 -11.43 20.34 -5.45
CA LYS A 708 -12.24 20.47 -6.67
C LYS A 708 -11.35 20.78 -7.89
N PRO A 709 -11.65 20.18 -9.06
CA PRO A 709 -12.73 19.21 -9.30
C PRO A 709 -12.40 17.79 -8.81
N LEU A 710 -11.13 17.53 -8.48
CA LEU A 710 -10.64 16.28 -7.95
C LEU A 710 -10.16 16.49 -6.51
N ARG A 711 -10.55 15.59 -5.60
CA ARG A 711 -9.91 15.54 -4.28
C ARG A 711 -8.55 14.85 -4.44
N LEU A 712 -7.47 15.63 -4.34
CA LEU A 712 -6.10 15.16 -4.57
C LEU A 712 -5.33 14.97 -3.25
N LYS A 713 -5.72 15.69 -2.19
CA LYS A 713 -5.00 15.71 -0.90
C LYS A 713 -5.95 15.76 0.29
N PRO A 714 -5.52 15.32 1.49
CA PRO A 714 -6.20 15.70 2.73
C PRO A 714 -6.11 17.23 2.95
N ILE A 715 -6.71 17.77 4.00
CA ILE A 715 -6.35 19.09 4.53
C ILE A 715 -5.22 18.87 5.53
N ASN A 716 -4.08 19.51 5.34
CA ASN A 716 -2.95 19.46 6.26
C ASN A 716 -2.58 20.86 6.76
N ILE A 717 -2.77 21.10 8.05
CA ILE A 717 -2.30 22.30 8.74
C ILE A 717 -0.88 22.00 9.24
N TYR A 718 0.09 22.29 8.39
CA TYR A 718 1.52 22.07 8.65
C TYR A 718 2.21 23.40 8.94
N TYR A 719 2.92 23.53 10.07
CA TYR A 719 3.66 24.74 10.44
C TYR A 719 4.72 24.46 11.53
N HIS A 720 5.48 25.47 11.93
CA HIS A 720 6.51 25.39 12.98
C HIS A 720 6.17 26.27 14.19
N PHE A 721 6.90 26.11 15.29
CA PHE A 721 6.70 26.94 16.49
C PHE A 721 6.96 28.44 16.25
N TYR A 722 7.90 28.80 15.37
CA TYR A 722 8.14 30.20 15.04
C TYR A 722 6.94 30.92 14.40
N SER A 723 5.89 30.21 13.97
CA SER A 723 4.60 30.84 13.62
C SER A 723 4.00 31.69 14.74
N ALA A 724 4.36 31.43 16.00
CA ALA A 724 3.96 32.22 17.17
C ALA A 724 4.91 33.39 17.49
N GLN A 725 5.94 33.64 16.67
CA GLN A 725 6.87 34.75 16.87
C GLN A 725 6.21 36.09 16.58
N LYS A 726 5.41 36.19 15.51
CA LYS A 726 4.87 37.46 14.99
C LYS A 726 3.35 37.49 15.02
N GLN A 727 2.79 38.68 15.27
CA GLN A 727 1.33 38.83 15.34
C GLN A 727 0.64 38.50 14.00
N ALA A 728 1.26 38.85 12.88
CA ALA A 728 0.72 38.56 11.54
C ALA A 728 0.66 37.06 11.24
N SER A 729 1.67 36.30 11.63
CA SER A 729 1.74 34.85 11.39
C SER A 729 0.75 34.08 12.24
N ILE A 730 0.64 34.40 13.54
CA ILE A 730 -0.35 33.71 14.40
C ILE A 730 -1.79 34.02 13.99
N ASN A 731 -2.05 35.23 13.46
CA ASN A 731 -3.36 35.59 12.93
C ASN A 731 -3.68 34.82 11.64
N ALA A 732 -2.69 34.65 10.75
CA ALA A 732 -2.83 33.81 9.57
C ALA A 732 -3.10 32.36 9.94
N LEU A 733 -2.37 31.82 10.93
CA LEU A 733 -2.57 30.46 11.44
C LEU A 733 -3.98 30.26 12.01
N LYS A 734 -4.46 31.18 12.86
CA LYS A 734 -5.85 31.15 13.38
C LYS A 734 -6.87 31.15 12.25
N LYS A 735 -6.68 31.97 11.21
CA LYS A 735 -7.55 31.99 10.03
C LYS A 735 -7.58 30.64 9.30
N VAL A 736 -6.43 29.97 9.16
CA VAL A 736 -6.34 28.63 8.55
C VAL A 736 -7.08 27.59 9.39
N TYR A 737 -6.93 27.60 10.72
CA TYR A 737 -7.69 26.73 11.62
C TYR A 737 -9.19 26.98 11.57
N ASP A 738 -9.60 28.25 11.68
CA ASP A 738 -11.01 28.63 11.65
C ASP A 738 -11.67 28.17 10.32
N TYR A 739 -10.96 28.31 9.20
CA TYR A 739 -11.41 27.79 7.92
C TYR A 739 -11.53 26.26 7.93
N ALA A 740 -10.47 25.53 8.30
CA ALA A 740 -10.46 24.06 8.25
C ALA A 740 -11.53 23.42 9.14
N ILE A 741 -11.78 24.00 10.33
CA ILE A 741 -12.79 23.53 11.27
C ILE A 741 -14.22 23.88 10.83
N SER A 742 -14.40 24.91 10.00
CA SER A 742 -15.70 25.24 9.42
C SER A 742 -16.19 24.20 8.40
N LEU A 743 -15.29 23.35 7.89
CA LEU A 743 -15.59 22.31 6.92
C LEU A 743 -16.02 21.00 7.60
N LYS A 744 -16.81 20.18 6.89
CA LYS A 744 -17.12 18.80 7.33
C LYS A 744 -15.91 17.89 7.08
N THR A 745 -15.04 17.77 8.06
CA THR A 745 -13.80 16.98 8.00
C THR A 745 -13.84 15.77 8.94
N ASN A 746 -12.87 14.86 8.77
CA ASN A 746 -12.53 13.80 9.70
C ASN A 746 -11.11 14.04 10.23
N PRO A 747 -10.95 14.59 11.43
CA PRO A 747 -9.63 14.94 11.94
C PRO A 747 -8.93 13.72 12.56
N ILE A 748 -7.68 13.47 12.16
CA ILE A 748 -6.85 12.35 12.59
C ILE A 748 -5.41 12.81 12.90
N TYR A 749 -4.69 12.02 13.69
CA TYR A 749 -3.26 12.26 13.93
C TYR A 749 -2.42 12.02 12.68
N ALA A 750 -1.24 12.65 12.61
CA ALA A 750 -0.31 12.47 11.49
C ALA A 750 0.15 11.02 11.35
N SER A 751 0.32 10.28 12.46
CA SER A 751 0.61 8.84 12.44
C SER A 751 -0.45 8.00 11.73
N GLN A 752 -1.72 8.30 11.97
CA GLN A 752 -2.85 7.61 11.35
C GLN A 752 -2.94 7.91 9.85
N TYR A 753 -2.65 9.15 9.45
CA TYR A 753 -2.51 9.49 8.04
C TYR A 753 -1.33 8.75 7.39
N ALA A 754 -0.17 8.71 8.04
CA ALA A 754 1.00 7.99 7.54
C ALA A 754 0.74 6.48 7.40
N ASP A 755 0.04 5.86 8.35
CA ASP A 755 -0.39 4.45 8.26
C ASP A 755 -1.37 4.23 7.10
N THR A 756 -2.30 5.17 6.86
CA THR A 756 -3.27 5.13 5.76
C THR A 756 -2.57 5.22 4.39
N VAL A 757 -1.59 6.09 4.23
CA VAL A 757 -0.80 6.20 2.98
C VAL A 757 0.09 4.98 2.78
N ASN A 758 0.73 4.46 3.83
CA ASN A 758 1.48 3.20 3.72
C ASN A 758 0.59 2.05 3.25
N ASP A 759 -0.62 1.95 3.80
CA ASP A 759 -1.59 0.92 3.39
C ASP A 759 -2.01 1.09 1.91
N PHE A 760 -2.12 2.33 1.40
CA PHE A 760 -2.33 2.57 -0.04
C PHE A 760 -1.24 1.92 -0.91
N TYR A 761 0.04 2.04 -0.52
CA TYR A 761 1.17 1.49 -1.27
C TYR A 761 1.36 -0.02 -1.08
N GLU A 762 1.08 -0.56 0.11
CA GLU A 762 1.32 -1.96 0.45
C GLU A 762 0.14 -2.89 0.10
N SER A 763 -1.01 -2.34 -0.30
CA SER A 763 -2.25 -3.09 -0.51
C SER A 763 -2.44 -3.66 -1.92
N GLY A 764 -3.23 -4.74 -1.99
CA GLY A 764 -3.66 -5.39 -3.23
C GLY A 764 -5.15 -5.21 -3.51
N ILE A 765 -5.52 -5.24 -4.79
CA ILE A 765 -6.91 -5.26 -5.26
C ILE A 765 -7.12 -6.53 -6.07
N TYR A 766 -8.19 -7.27 -5.74
CA TYR A 766 -8.56 -8.51 -6.42
C TYR A 766 -10.02 -8.46 -6.82
N ASN A 767 -10.38 -9.11 -7.92
CA ASN A 767 -11.76 -9.13 -8.39
C ASN A 767 -12.24 -10.51 -8.83
N TYR A 768 -13.51 -10.77 -8.58
CA TYR A 768 -14.25 -11.93 -9.08
C TYR A 768 -15.70 -11.52 -9.36
N GLY A 769 -16.04 -11.33 -10.63
CA GLY A 769 -17.36 -10.79 -11.02
C GLY A 769 -17.56 -9.36 -10.51
N SER A 770 -18.65 -9.14 -9.76
CA SER A 770 -18.95 -7.87 -9.07
C SER A 770 -18.30 -7.74 -7.68
N SER A 771 -17.68 -8.81 -7.16
CA SER A 771 -16.99 -8.80 -5.86
C SER A 771 -15.56 -8.29 -6.03
N TRP A 772 -15.18 -7.40 -5.12
CA TRP A 772 -13.86 -6.80 -5.03
C TRP A 772 -13.31 -7.01 -3.63
N ILE A 773 -12.04 -7.39 -3.57
CA ILE A 773 -11.30 -7.54 -2.33
C ILE A 773 -10.19 -6.50 -2.28
N PHE A 774 -10.19 -5.72 -1.21
CA PHE A 774 -9.08 -4.84 -0.82
C PHE A 774 -8.28 -5.51 0.29
N ALA A 775 -7.06 -5.94 -0.03
CA ALA A 775 -6.17 -6.63 0.90
C ALA A 775 -5.05 -5.69 1.36
N GLY A 776 -5.24 -5.08 2.52
CA GLY A 776 -4.29 -4.15 3.14
C GLY A 776 -3.96 -4.52 4.59
N ASN A 777 -3.30 -3.62 5.31
CA ASN A 777 -3.03 -3.72 6.75
C ASN A 777 -4.22 -3.24 7.62
N GLY A 778 -5.20 -2.56 7.00
CA GLY A 778 -6.47 -2.20 7.63
C GLY A 778 -6.54 -0.75 8.12
N SER A 779 -5.51 0.04 7.86
CA SER A 779 -5.45 1.47 8.21
C SER A 779 -6.24 2.32 7.21
N LEU A 780 -6.19 1.98 5.91
CA LEU A 780 -7.00 2.61 4.88
C LEU A 780 -8.41 2.00 4.88
N LYS A 781 -9.41 2.85 5.13
CA LYS A 781 -10.82 2.44 5.29
C LYS A 781 -11.76 3.06 4.25
N THR A 782 -11.24 3.61 3.16
CA THR A 782 -12.07 4.25 2.13
C THR A 782 -11.68 3.79 0.72
N LEU A 783 -12.66 3.32 -0.05
CA LEU A 783 -12.49 3.07 -1.50
C LEU A 783 -13.29 4.09 -2.30
N ARG A 784 -12.73 4.55 -3.41
CA ARG A 784 -13.35 5.50 -4.33
C ARG A 784 -13.86 4.76 -5.56
N LEU A 785 -15.17 4.80 -5.79
CA LEU A 785 -15.83 4.28 -6.99
C LEU A 785 -16.08 5.41 -7.98
N SER A 786 -16.09 5.08 -9.28
CA SER A 786 -16.51 6.02 -10.31
C SER A 786 -18.03 6.23 -10.27
N GLN A 787 -18.50 7.33 -10.86
CA GLN A 787 -19.87 7.85 -10.73
C GLN A 787 -21.01 6.85 -11.02
N ASN A 788 -20.75 5.85 -11.86
CA ASN A 788 -21.75 4.89 -12.33
C ASN A 788 -21.93 3.69 -11.39
N TYR A 789 -21.12 3.61 -10.34
CA TYR A 789 -21.07 2.45 -9.45
C TYR A 789 -21.43 2.83 -8.01
N TYR A 790 -22.11 1.89 -7.35
CA TYR A 790 -22.55 1.98 -5.96
C TYR A 790 -22.08 0.73 -5.22
N PRO A 791 -21.60 0.85 -3.97
CA PRO A 791 -21.39 -0.32 -3.15
C PRO A 791 -22.75 -0.87 -2.72
N GLU A 792 -22.88 -2.18 -2.67
CA GLU A 792 -23.94 -2.81 -1.90
C GLU A 792 -23.58 -2.83 -0.41
N ILE A 793 -24.54 -2.52 0.47
CA ILE A 793 -24.34 -2.52 1.93
C ILE A 793 -24.37 -3.96 2.44
N LYS A 794 -23.22 -4.61 2.33
CA LYS A 794 -22.92 -5.99 2.72
C LYS A 794 -21.41 -6.16 2.94
N TYR A 795 -21.05 -7.28 3.56
CA TYR A 795 -19.67 -7.64 3.90
C TYR A 795 -18.95 -6.51 4.65
N SER A 796 -18.01 -5.79 4.02
CA SER A 796 -17.23 -4.73 4.66
C SER A 796 -17.73 -3.31 4.36
N ALA A 797 -18.73 -3.12 3.50
CA ALA A 797 -19.23 -1.78 3.17
C ALA A 797 -20.28 -1.29 4.18
N ALA A 798 -19.96 -0.22 4.91
CA ALA A 798 -20.86 0.40 5.90
C ALA A 798 -21.73 1.54 5.31
N GLY A 799 -21.33 2.06 4.16
CA GLY A 799 -21.99 3.19 3.52
C GLY A 799 -21.06 3.94 2.57
N PHE A 800 -21.54 5.03 2.02
CA PHE A 800 -20.74 5.88 1.13
C PHE A 800 -21.24 7.32 1.12
N GLU A 801 -20.35 8.25 0.75
CA GLU A 801 -20.70 9.65 0.46
C GLU A 801 -20.41 9.92 -1.02
N LYS A 802 -21.32 10.62 -1.69
CA LYS A 802 -21.07 11.09 -3.06
C LYS A 802 -20.52 12.50 -3.01
N ASN A 803 -19.38 12.70 -3.64
CA ASN A 803 -18.82 14.04 -3.79
C ASN A 803 -18.16 14.15 -5.17
N ASN A 804 -18.45 15.25 -5.87
CA ASN A 804 -18.12 15.43 -7.28
C ASN A 804 -18.60 14.24 -8.13
N SER A 805 -17.71 13.64 -8.93
CA SER A 805 -18.02 12.53 -9.85
C SER A 805 -17.65 11.15 -9.28
N VAL A 806 -17.53 11.02 -7.96
CA VAL A 806 -17.08 9.78 -7.30
C VAL A 806 -17.88 9.47 -6.02
N SER A 807 -17.91 8.19 -5.66
CA SER A 807 -18.48 7.72 -4.39
C SER A 807 -17.35 7.24 -3.48
N TYR A 808 -17.29 7.76 -2.25
CA TYR A 808 -16.34 7.35 -1.22
C TYR A 808 -17.00 6.32 -0.30
N VAL A 809 -16.62 5.05 -0.44
CA VAL A 809 -17.17 3.90 0.28
C VAL A 809 -16.42 3.68 1.58
N HIS A 810 -17.13 3.61 2.71
CA HIS A 810 -16.54 3.43 4.04
C HIS A 810 -16.47 1.95 4.37
N LEU A 811 -15.27 1.48 4.70
CA LEU A 811 -14.99 0.11 5.09
C LEU A 811 -15.00 -0.05 6.60
N TYR A 812 -15.55 -1.16 7.08
CA TYR A 812 -15.52 -1.55 8.50
C TYR A 812 -14.96 -2.97 8.69
N GLY A 813 -14.59 -3.30 9.93
CA GLY A 813 -14.01 -4.60 10.27
C GLY A 813 -12.50 -4.66 10.01
N ASN A 814 -11.99 -5.88 9.79
CA ASN A 814 -10.57 -6.14 9.54
C ASN A 814 -10.36 -6.60 8.09
N PRO A 815 -9.18 -6.30 7.49
CA PRO A 815 -8.86 -6.78 6.15
C PRO A 815 -8.72 -8.32 6.11
N PRO A 816 -8.85 -8.92 4.92
CA PRO A 816 -9.14 -8.27 3.65
C PRO A 816 -10.60 -7.83 3.59
N PHE A 817 -10.86 -6.64 3.05
CA PHE A 817 -12.21 -6.08 2.96
C PHE A 817 -12.87 -6.52 1.67
N GLU A 818 -14.05 -7.09 1.78
CA GLU A 818 -14.85 -7.49 0.63
C GLU A 818 -15.99 -6.49 0.42
N ILE A 819 -16.17 -6.05 -0.81
CA ILE A 819 -17.32 -5.25 -1.23
C ILE A 819 -17.90 -5.83 -2.52
N GLU A 820 -19.19 -5.63 -2.70
CA GLU A 820 -19.81 -5.83 -4.01
C GLU A 820 -20.26 -4.50 -4.59
N VAL A 821 -20.11 -4.40 -5.91
CA VAL A 821 -20.37 -3.17 -6.65
C VAL A 821 -21.48 -3.42 -7.67
N SER A 822 -22.44 -2.50 -7.72
CA SER A 822 -23.56 -2.54 -8.66
C SER A 822 -23.72 -1.21 -9.40
N ASN A 823 -24.47 -1.23 -10.51
CA ASN A 823 -24.83 -0.03 -11.28
C ASN A 823 -26.17 0.57 -10.83
N SER A 824 -26.77 0.04 -9.76
CA SER A 824 -28.06 0.50 -9.25
C SER A 824 -27.87 1.26 -7.94
N PRO A 825 -28.62 2.35 -7.71
CA PRO A 825 -28.58 3.04 -6.42
C PRO A 825 -28.92 2.10 -5.26
N GLU A 826 -28.18 2.25 -4.16
CA GLU A 826 -28.44 1.51 -2.93
C GLU A 826 -29.76 1.97 -2.29
N LYS A 827 -30.57 1.00 -1.86
CA LYS A 827 -31.88 1.22 -1.24
C LYS A 827 -31.88 0.93 0.27
N LYS A 828 -30.92 0.15 0.75
CA LYS A 828 -30.76 -0.13 2.18
C LYS A 828 -30.34 1.14 2.93
N PRO A 829 -30.70 1.27 4.21
CA PRO A 829 -30.12 2.26 5.11
C PRO A 829 -28.60 2.12 5.20
N TYR A 830 -27.87 3.23 5.26
CA TYR A 830 -26.42 3.22 5.44
C TYR A 830 -25.86 4.47 6.15
N LEU A 831 -24.62 4.37 6.64
CA LEU A 831 -23.87 5.50 7.18
C LEU A 831 -23.36 6.36 6.03
N LYS A 832 -23.94 7.54 5.84
CA LYS A 832 -23.60 8.45 4.74
C LYS A 832 -22.23 9.09 4.95
N ASN A 833 -22.03 9.74 6.09
CA ASN A 833 -20.72 10.29 6.47
C ASN A 833 -20.56 10.44 7.99
N SER A 834 -19.33 10.58 8.48
CA SER A 834 -19.03 10.80 9.90
C SER A 834 -17.72 11.57 10.12
N SER A 835 -17.69 12.48 11.10
CA SER A 835 -16.45 13.10 11.62
C SER A 835 -15.64 12.17 12.53
N CYS A 836 -16.19 11.00 12.84
CA CYS A 836 -15.63 10.07 13.81
C CYS A 836 -15.14 8.78 13.15
N TYR A 837 -14.31 8.02 13.86
CA TYR A 837 -13.90 6.70 13.44
C TYR A 837 -15.05 5.70 13.56
N LEU A 838 -15.23 4.82 12.57
CA LEU A 838 -16.25 3.77 12.57
C LEU A 838 -15.66 2.51 13.18
N GLU A 839 -16.13 2.13 14.37
CA GLU A 839 -15.63 0.95 15.07
C GLU A 839 -16.39 -0.31 14.66
N ASN A 840 -17.73 -0.25 14.63
CA ASN A 840 -18.59 -1.38 14.31
C ASN A 840 -19.73 -0.94 13.42
N PHE A 841 -20.19 -1.85 12.55
CA PHE A 841 -21.37 -1.68 11.71
C PHE A 841 -22.10 -3.02 11.55
N LYS A 842 -23.42 -2.96 11.51
CA LYS A 842 -24.29 -4.11 11.24
C LYS A 842 -25.53 -3.63 10.49
N SER A 843 -25.90 -4.33 9.43
CA SER A 843 -27.15 -4.12 8.69
C SER A 843 -28.08 -5.32 8.91
N GLU A 844 -29.32 -5.07 9.28
CA GLU A 844 -30.38 -6.07 9.49
C GLU A 844 -31.70 -5.59 8.86
N GLY A 845 -31.97 -6.03 7.63
CA GLY A 845 -33.17 -5.60 6.89
C GLY A 845 -33.16 -4.09 6.66
N GLU A 846 -34.19 -3.40 7.16
CA GLU A 846 -34.32 -1.94 7.11
C GLU A 846 -33.65 -1.22 8.29
N LYS A 847 -32.75 -1.88 9.03
CA LYS A 847 -32.07 -1.26 10.16
C LYS A 847 -30.56 -1.32 10.01
N ILE A 848 -29.90 -0.28 10.50
CA ILE A 848 -28.45 -0.27 10.71
C ILE A 848 -28.12 0.03 12.16
N TYR A 849 -27.06 -0.60 12.63
CA TYR A 849 -26.47 -0.38 13.94
C TYR A 849 -25.00 -0.07 13.73
N PHE A 850 -24.51 0.96 14.39
CA PHE A 850 -23.09 1.30 14.30
C PHE A 850 -22.58 1.93 15.58
N SER A 851 -21.27 1.80 15.80
CA SER A 851 -20.56 2.52 16.85
C SER A 851 -19.45 3.40 16.30
N LEU A 852 -19.38 4.62 16.81
CA LEU A 852 -18.38 5.61 16.43
C LEU A 852 -17.50 5.97 17.62
N SER A 853 -16.22 6.26 17.35
CA SER A 853 -15.28 6.85 18.31
C SER A 853 -14.81 8.20 17.80
N CYS A 854 -15.11 9.26 18.53
CA CYS A 854 -14.83 10.64 18.15
C CYS A 854 -13.71 11.24 19.00
N SER A 855 -12.73 11.87 18.36
CA SER A 855 -11.69 12.69 19.01
C SER A 855 -12.06 14.17 19.07
N PHE A 856 -13.11 14.57 18.35
CA PHE A 856 -13.59 15.95 18.25
C PHE A 856 -15.13 15.97 18.14
N LYS A 857 -15.72 17.08 17.66
CA LYS A 857 -17.16 17.27 17.45
C LYS A 857 -17.79 16.07 16.75
N THR A 858 -18.71 15.44 17.46
CA THR A 858 -19.55 14.34 16.99
C THR A 858 -20.55 14.82 15.94
N GLU A 859 -20.37 14.38 14.70
CA GLU A 859 -21.34 14.56 13.62
C GLU A 859 -21.36 13.32 12.73
N PHE A 860 -22.56 12.85 12.42
CA PHE A 860 -22.75 11.79 11.43
C PHE A 860 -24.08 12.03 10.70
N GLU A 861 -24.15 11.52 9.48
CA GLU A 861 -25.35 11.53 8.65
C GLU A 861 -25.61 10.11 8.15
N THR A 862 -26.88 9.75 8.00
CA THR A 862 -27.34 8.50 7.41
C THR A 862 -28.22 8.81 6.21
N GLU A 863 -28.32 7.86 5.29
CA GLU A 863 -29.18 7.95 4.10
C GLU A 863 -30.11 6.74 4.07
N ASN A 864 -31.25 6.86 3.37
CA ASN A 864 -32.32 5.85 3.34
C ASN A 864 -32.84 5.49 4.75
N THR A 865 -32.79 6.43 5.69
CA THR A 865 -33.31 6.27 7.06
C THR A 865 -34.39 7.31 7.34
N SER A 866 -35.47 6.90 7.99
CA SER A 866 -36.54 7.77 8.49
C SER A 866 -36.32 8.22 9.93
N LYS A 867 -35.64 7.41 10.75
CA LYS A 867 -35.43 7.65 12.18
C LYS A 867 -34.09 7.12 12.65
N CYS A 868 -33.39 7.91 13.47
CA CYS A 868 -32.18 7.48 14.17
C CYS A 868 -32.30 7.73 15.67
N VAL A 869 -31.89 6.76 16.48
CA VAL A 869 -31.72 6.90 17.93
C VAL A 869 -30.27 6.62 18.26
N SER A 870 -29.61 7.55 18.96
CA SER A 870 -28.20 7.42 19.34
C SER A 870 -28.00 7.66 20.84
N LYS A 871 -27.14 6.84 21.47
CA LYS A 871 -26.65 7.03 22.84
C LYS A 871 -25.18 7.44 22.80
N LYS A 872 -24.82 8.43 23.62
CA LYS A 872 -23.45 8.94 23.78
C LYS A 872 -22.88 8.50 25.12
N GLU A 873 -21.65 8.02 25.12
CA GLU A 873 -20.90 7.64 26.32
C GLU A 873 -19.53 8.31 26.29
N LYS A 874 -19.16 8.99 27.38
CA LYS A 874 -17.81 9.54 27.55
C LYS A 874 -16.92 8.48 28.19
N ILE A 875 -15.85 8.11 27.50
CA ILE A 875 -14.83 7.21 28.03
C ILE A 875 -13.62 8.03 28.41
N TYR A 876 -13.26 7.96 29.68
CA TYR A 876 -12.03 8.50 30.23
C TYR A 876 -10.97 7.39 30.16
N SER A 877 -10.06 7.44 29.19
CA SER A 877 -8.83 6.64 29.26
C SER A 877 -7.69 7.51 29.80
N GLN A 878 -6.60 6.88 30.25
CA GLN A 878 -5.39 7.59 30.69
C GLN A 878 -4.74 8.42 29.58
N GLU A 879 -5.10 8.19 28.30
CA GLU A 879 -4.45 8.79 27.14
C GLU A 879 -5.36 9.74 26.34
N ILE A 880 -6.68 9.50 26.26
CA ILE A 880 -7.62 10.29 25.43
C ILE A 880 -9.04 10.29 26.04
N ILE A 881 -9.72 11.44 26.05
CA ILE A 881 -11.18 11.49 26.25
C ILE A 881 -11.85 11.16 24.91
N LYS A 882 -12.46 9.98 24.78
CA LYS A 882 -13.19 9.57 23.57
C LYS A 882 -14.68 9.61 23.83
N GLU A 883 -15.43 10.19 22.91
CA GLU A 883 -16.89 10.04 22.87
C GLU A 883 -17.22 8.81 22.03
N LYS A 884 -17.86 7.81 22.65
CA LYS A 884 -18.44 6.68 21.94
C LYS A 884 -19.91 6.92 21.68
N ILE A 885 -20.34 6.62 20.46
CA ILE A 885 -21.73 6.73 20.04
C ILE A 885 -22.18 5.35 19.64
N TYR A 886 -23.35 4.94 20.10
CA TYR A 886 -24.07 3.77 19.61
C TYR A 886 -25.34 4.24 18.97
N ALA A 887 -25.51 3.98 17.68
CA ALA A 887 -26.67 4.41 16.91
C ALA A 887 -27.43 3.21 16.35
N GLN A 888 -28.76 3.34 16.35
CA GLN A 888 -29.68 2.49 15.63
C GLN A 888 -30.52 3.37 14.72
N CYS A 889 -30.53 3.10 13.42
CA CYS A 889 -31.33 3.83 12.44
C CYS A 889 -32.22 2.88 11.64
N GLN A 890 -33.38 3.38 11.23
CA GLN A 890 -34.39 2.71 10.40
C GLN A 890 -34.88 3.64 9.31
#